data_AF-A0A2E1X2V5-F1
#
_entry.id   AF-A0A2E1X2V5-F1
#
_cell.length_a   1.000
_cell.length_b   1.000
_cell.length_c   1.000
_cell.angle_alpha   90.00
_cell.angle_beta   90.00
_cell.angle_gamma   90.00
#
_symmetry.space_group_name_H-M   'P 1'
#
loop_
_entity.id
_entity.type
_entity.pdbx_description
1 polymer ?
#
loop_
_entity_poly.entity_id
_entity_poly.type
_entity_poly.pdbx_seq_one_letter_code
_entity_poly.pdbx_strand_id
1 'polypeptide(L)'
;MIQRLIVLLIPLATCASLFGQGLPIPTTLADWAQPGTQPNTILEPIIAGSACNLCHSSFSNAPVDRWKTSIMAQAGRDPLFHACLAIAEQDAGASGDLCLRCHTPGAWLAGNSTPTDGSNVSGVNDFDGVTCNLCHRMVDPQYVPGQSPTADVDILNALAEIPDPPHTGQYVIDPIDRRRGPYNLGSNFPWHPALQSPFHHSSELCRTCHDVSNPAYVRQGESYVLLGLDSPHPTHDPADEFPMERTYGEWSQSDFGQGPVNMGGRFGGNNPNVSTCQDCHMPSTSGIGCNLGGPVRNDLAIHYFSGAQTWVLDAIHALDTSYLLWDTPAYMDPALINLAKSLNTSMLQAASDLEVSIENDQLRVRVINQSGHKLPTGYPEGRRIWIEVHFQSAFGRTLAHHGSYNFETAELESSTTTVFEAKHGIDGLTSVLSGLPEGPSFHFVLNNKIFKDNRIPPRGFTNAGFESVQAEPVGIVYEDGQHWHDTYYDIPDGAFLLAVKVWYQTATKEYIEFLKDENITNDAGDILYEQWLQQDKGPPVLLDEVSLEIGLEPFIRGDANTDGMLTVSDPVTILSWLFLGDEVGYCPIAADGNDDGSINISDVIYVLNAFFLGGSPPPPPYPDCGADPTPDLLRCYDYPCP
;
A
#
# COMPACT_ATOMS: atom_id res chain seq x y z
N MET A 1 40.91 -6.34 -2.27
CA MET A 1 41.10 -6.80 -3.66
C MET A 1 41.55 -8.26 -3.64
N ILE A 2 40.96 -9.07 -4.52
CA ILE A 2 40.90 -10.56 -4.57
C ILE A 2 39.60 -11.08 -3.94
N GLN A 3 38.48 -10.76 -4.61
CA GLN A 3 37.22 -11.48 -4.51
C GLN A 3 37.39 -12.80 -5.27
N ARG A 4 37.21 -13.92 -4.58
CA ARG A 4 37.19 -15.24 -5.21
C ARG A 4 35.88 -15.38 -5.96
N LEU A 5 35.90 -15.26 -7.29
CA LEU A 5 34.84 -15.81 -8.13
C LEU A 5 34.84 -17.33 -7.94
N ILE A 6 33.88 -17.84 -7.16
CA ILE A 6 33.51 -19.25 -7.21
C ILE A 6 32.45 -19.34 -8.31
N VAL A 7 32.88 -19.79 -9.50
CA VAL A 7 31.95 -20.23 -10.54
C VAL A 7 31.38 -21.57 -10.06
N LEU A 8 30.16 -21.55 -9.51
CA LEU A 8 29.43 -22.77 -9.17
C LEU A 8 28.99 -23.44 -10.48
N LEU A 9 29.74 -24.48 -10.88
CA LEU A 9 29.30 -25.43 -11.92
C LEU A 9 28.30 -26.39 -11.27
N ILE A 10 27.01 -26.05 -11.31
CA ILE A 10 25.93 -26.97 -10.94
C ILE A 10 25.81 -28.02 -12.05
N PRO A 11 25.69 -29.32 -11.73
CA PRO A 11 25.56 -30.34 -12.75
C PRO A 11 24.24 -30.14 -13.50
N LEU A 12 24.32 -29.93 -14.82
CA LEU A 12 23.17 -30.07 -15.70
C LEU A 12 22.55 -31.46 -15.46
N ALA A 13 21.31 -31.47 -14.97
CA ALA A 13 20.50 -32.67 -14.94
C ALA A 13 20.52 -33.30 -16.33
N THR A 14 20.96 -34.56 -16.40
CA THR A 14 20.91 -35.35 -17.62
C THR A 14 19.48 -35.33 -18.16
N CYS A 15 19.35 -35.03 -19.46
CA CYS A 15 18.12 -34.95 -20.24
C CYS A 15 17.28 -36.24 -20.15
N ALA A 16 16.60 -36.44 -19.03
CA ALA A 16 15.37 -37.21 -18.99
C ALA A 16 14.31 -36.36 -19.69
N SER A 17 13.54 -36.97 -20.58
CA SER A 17 12.37 -36.35 -21.19
C SER A 17 11.45 -35.82 -20.10
N LEU A 18 11.52 -34.51 -19.84
CA LEU A 18 10.64 -33.78 -18.93
C LEU A 18 9.25 -33.75 -19.60
N PHE A 19 8.42 -34.73 -19.25
CA PHE A 19 6.98 -34.62 -19.44
C PHE A 19 6.45 -33.68 -18.34
N GLY A 20 5.49 -32.81 -18.68
CA GLY A 20 4.84 -31.97 -17.68
C GLY A 20 4.28 -32.82 -16.55
N GLN A 21 4.69 -32.52 -15.32
CA GLN A 21 4.31 -33.30 -14.13
C GLN A 21 2.90 -32.95 -13.66
N GLY A 22 2.41 -31.76 -14.03
CA GLY A 22 1.16 -31.20 -13.51
C GLY A 22 1.36 -30.64 -12.11
N LEU A 23 0.29 -30.10 -11.54
CA LEU A 23 0.28 -29.61 -10.16
C LEU A 23 -0.11 -30.75 -9.19
N PRO A 24 0.43 -30.75 -7.95
CA PRO A 24 1.47 -29.84 -7.46
C PRO A 24 2.85 -30.16 -8.04
N ILE A 25 3.71 -29.15 -8.20
CA ILE A 25 5.15 -29.39 -8.31
C ILE A 25 5.60 -30.10 -7.01
N PRO A 26 6.34 -31.23 -7.08
CA PRO A 26 6.62 -32.06 -5.91
C PRO A 26 7.79 -31.51 -5.08
N THR A 27 7.71 -30.24 -4.67
CA THR A 27 8.55 -29.64 -3.64
C THR A 27 8.29 -30.31 -2.28
N THR A 28 9.23 -30.11 -1.37
CA THR A 28 9.30 -30.69 -0.03
C THR A 28 9.65 -29.58 0.98
N LEU A 29 9.58 -29.89 2.28
CA LEU A 29 10.06 -28.96 3.32
C LEU A 29 11.53 -28.53 3.14
N ALA A 30 12.36 -29.34 2.46
CA ALA A 30 13.74 -28.96 2.21
C ALA A 30 13.83 -27.78 1.23
N ASP A 31 12.94 -27.70 0.24
CA ASP A 31 12.89 -26.63 -0.77
C ASP A 31 12.48 -25.27 -0.17
N TRP A 32 11.74 -25.32 0.94
CA TRP A 32 11.25 -24.15 1.68
C TRP A 32 12.04 -23.86 2.95
N ALA A 33 13.11 -24.60 3.20
CA ALA A 33 13.91 -24.44 4.41
C ALA A 33 14.56 -23.06 4.46
N GLN A 34 14.62 -22.49 5.66
CA GLN A 34 15.10 -21.13 5.88
C GLN A 34 15.87 -21.00 7.21
N PRO A 35 16.90 -20.14 7.28
CA PRO A 35 17.67 -19.84 8.50
C PRO A 35 16.84 -19.26 9.65
N GLY A 36 17.43 -19.21 10.84
CA GLY A 36 16.80 -18.66 12.05
C GLY A 36 16.27 -19.74 13.00
N THR A 37 15.39 -19.34 13.91
CA THR A 37 14.78 -20.27 14.88
C THR A 37 13.87 -21.27 14.17
N GLN A 38 13.97 -22.54 14.52
CA GLN A 38 13.24 -23.64 13.89
C GLN A 38 12.10 -24.18 14.78
N PRO A 39 11.11 -24.90 14.23
CA PRO A 39 10.03 -25.51 15.00
C PRO A 39 10.56 -26.42 16.12
N ASN A 40 9.87 -26.45 17.26
CA ASN A 40 10.19 -27.27 18.42
C ASN A 40 11.58 -27.01 19.06
N THR A 41 12.20 -25.84 18.80
CA THR A 41 13.51 -25.49 19.37
C THR A 41 13.46 -24.51 20.54
N ILE A 42 12.36 -23.76 20.72
CA ILE A 42 12.19 -22.85 21.86
C ILE A 42 11.76 -23.63 23.13
N LEU A 43 12.20 -23.18 24.29
CA LEU A 43 11.93 -23.84 25.58
C LEU A 43 10.58 -23.42 26.18
N GLU A 44 10.23 -22.14 26.03
CA GLU A 44 8.96 -21.57 26.46
C GLU A 44 8.15 -21.16 25.22
N PRO A 45 6.90 -21.66 25.06
CA PRO A 45 6.12 -21.45 23.85
C PRO A 45 5.78 -19.98 23.64
N ILE A 46 5.45 -19.61 22.39
CA ILE A 46 4.80 -18.33 22.10
C ILE A 46 3.39 -18.35 22.73
N ILE A 47 3.02 -17.26 23.39
CA ILE A 47 1.73 -17.11 24.06
C ILE A 47 0.84 -16.10 23.33
N ALA A 48 -0.48 -16.29 23.42
CA ALA A 48 -1.48 -15.39 22.87
C ALA A 48 -1.35 -13.95 23.39
N GLY A 49 -1.82 -12.98 22.61
CA GLY A 49 -1.81 -11.57 23.00
C GLY A 49 -2.65 -11.30 24.26
N SER A 50 -3.69 -12.10 24.50
CA SER A 50 -4.53 -12.03 25.70
C SER A 50 -3.76 -12.20 27.01
N ALA A 51 -2.60 -12.86 27.01
CA ALA A 51 -1.73 -12.98 28.18
C ALA A 51 -1.15 -11.63 28.65
N CYS A 52 -1.21 -10.59 27.79
CA CYS A 52 -0.71 -9.25 28.09
C CYS A 52 -1.80 -8.32 28.66
N ASN A 53 -3.08 -8.72 28.62
CA ASN A 53 -4.23 -7.87 28.96
C ASN A 53 -4.16 -7.25 30.35
N LEU A 54 -3.62 -7.98 31.33
CA LEU A 54 -3.57 -7.50 32.72
C LEU A 54 -2.96 -6.09 32.82
N CYS A 55 -1.91 -5.82 32.06
CA CYS A 55 -1.16 -4.56 32.10
C CYS A 55 -1.34 -3.69 30.85
N HIS A 56 -1.59 -4.32 29.68
CA HIS A 56 -1.44 -3.71 28.37
C HIS A 56 -2.78 -3.53 27.61
N SER A 57 -3.92 -3.63 28.30
CA SER A 57 -5.26 -3.36 27.77
C SER A 57 -6.02 -2.34 28.61
N SER A 58 -7.11 -1.80 28.06
CA SER A 58 -8.13 -1.02 28.77
C SER A 58 -7.66 0.35 29.30
N PHE A 59 -6.77 1.02 28.54
CA PHE A 59 -6.40 2.43 28.76
C PHE A 59 -6.13 3.13 27.43
N SER A 60 -5.94 4.45 27.47
CA SER A 60 -5.68 5.24 26.25
C SER A 60 -4.42 4.74 25.54
N ASN A 61 -4.54 4.40 24.25
CA ASN A 61 -3.48 3.85 23.42
C ASN A 61 -2.89 2.51 23.94
N ALA A 62 -3.69 1.73 24.67
CA ALA A 62 -3.28 0.41 25.13
C ALA A 62 -2.91 -0.50 23.94
N PRO A 63 -1.70 -1.10 23.92
CA PRO A 63 -1.20 -1.76 22.72
C PRO A 63 -1.99 -3.02 22.37
N VAL A 64 -2.51 -3.79 23.34
CA VAL A 64 -3.30 -4.99 23.03
C VAL A 64 -4.61 -4.62 22.35
N ASP A 65 -5.30 -3.57 22.82
CA ASP A 65 -6.57 -3.14 22.25
C ASP A 65 -6.40 -2.68 20.79
N ARG A 66 -5.27 -2.04 20.45
CA ARG A 66 -4.98 -1.58 19.08
C ARG A 66 -4.49 -2.71 18.17
N TRP A 67 -3.58 -3.55 18.69
CA TRP A 67 -3.00 -4.66 17.95
C TRP A 67 -4.07 -5.66 17.53
N LYS A 68 -5.03 -5.97 18.41
CA LYS A 68 -6.04 -7.00 18.18
C LYS A 68 -6.88 -6.79 16.91
N THR A 69 -7.10 -5.55 16.49
CA THR A 69 -7.82 -5.21 15.25
C THR A 69 -6.88 -4.82 14.11
N SER A 70 -5.62 -5.24 14.18
CA SER A 70 -4.66 -5.16 13.08
C SER A 70 -4.56 -6.50 12.36
N ILE A 71 -4.08 -6.48 11.12
CA ILE A 71 -3.90 -7.71 10.33
C ILE A 71 -2.71 -8.53 10.85
N MET A 72 -1.80 -7.94 11.62
CA MET A 72 -0.77 -8.73 12.32
C MET A 72 -1.40 -9.70 13.34
N ALA A 73 -2.37 -9.24 14.13
CA ALA A 73 -3.09 -10.08 15.08
C ALA A 73 -4.04 -11.08 14.41
N GLN A 74 -4.48 -10.75 13.20
CA GLN A 74 -5.44 -11.54 12.44
C GLN A 74 -4.81 -12.30 11.27
N ALA A 75 -3.48 -12.36 11.18
CA ALA A 75 -2.78 -12.93 10.04
C ALA A 75 -3.12 -14.43 9.84
N GLY A 76 -3.35 -15.16 10.93
CA GLY A 76 -3.83 -16.55 10.92
C GLY A 76 -5.34 -16.71 10.71
N ARG A 77 -6.11 -15.62 10.79
CA ARG A 77 -7.58 -15.61 10.63
C ARG A 77 -8.03 -14.88 9.37
N ASP A 78 -7.13 -14.49 8.48
CA ASP A 78 -7.52 -13.77 7.26
C ASP A 78 -8.06 -14.76 6.20
N PRO A 79 -9.36 -14.68 5.80
CA PRO A 79 -9.90 -15.58 4.79
C PRO A 79 -9.23 -15.44 3.43
N LEU A 80 -8.68 -14.26 3.10
CA LEU A 80 -7.91 -14.07 1.86
C LEU A 80 -6.60 -14.86 1.90
N PHE A 81 -5.94 -14.89 3.06
CA PHE A 81 -4.76 -15.72 3.29
C PHE A 81 -5.08 -17.21 3.17
N HIS A 82 -6.16 -17.70 3.79
CA HIS A 82 -6.53 -19.12 3.73
C HIS A 82 -6.80 -19.60 2.31
N ALA A 83 -7.48 -18.80 1.49
CA ALA A 83 -7.71 -19.13 0.09
C ALA A 83 -6.39 -19.14 -0.72
N CYS A 84 -5.51 -18.17 -0.49
CA CYS A 84 -4.18 -18.14 -1.11
C CYS A 84 -3.30 -19.33 -0.68
N LEU A 85 -3.33 -19.71 0.61
CA LEU A 85 -2.60 -20.85 1.15
C LEU A 85 -3.04 -22.16 0.50
N ALA A 86 -4.35 -22.33 0.27
CA ALA A 86 -4.89 -23.49 -0.41
C ALA A 86 -4.36 -23.63 -1.85
N ILE A 87 -4.30 -22.52 -2.61
CA ILE A 87 -3.71 -22.50 -3.95
C ILE A 87 -2.21 -22.77 -3.90
N ALA A 88 -1.49 -22.15 -2.96
CA ALA A 88 -0.04 -22.35 -2.82
C ALA A 88 0.32 -23.83 -2.60
N GLU A 89 -0.36 -24.50 -1.65
CA GLU A 89 -0.15 -25.93 -1.39
C GLU A 89 -0.59 -26.82 -2.56
N GLN A 90 -1.64 -26.42 -3.28
CA GLN A 90 -2.09 -27.09 -4.50
C GLN A 90 -1.07 -26.95 -5.64
N ASP A 91 -0.35 -25.83 -5.70
CA ASP A 91 0.59 -25.49 -6.76
C ASP A 91 1.97 -26.13 -6.54
N ALA A 92 2.47 -26.07 -5.30
CA ALA A 92 3.77 -26.58 -4.93
C ALA A 92 3.71 -27.18 -3.53
N GLY A 93 3.99 -28.49 -3.42
CA GLY A 93 3.86 -29.22 -2.17
C GLY A 93 4.73 -28.63 -1.05
N ALA A 94 4.18 -28.58 0.16
CA ALA A 94 4.85 -28.05 1.35
C ALA A 94 5.14 -26.54 1.34
N SER A 95 4.69 -25.80 0.31
CA SER A 95 4.95 -24.36 0.18
C SER A 95 4.28 -23.51 1.27
N GLY A 96 3.21 -24.03 1.88
CA GLY A 96 2.54 -23.43 3.02
C GLY A 96 3.41 -23.32 4.26
N ASP A 97 4.54 -24.06 4.36
CA ASP A 97 5.51 -23.86 5.44
C ASP A 97 6.05 -22.42 5.44
N LEU A 98 6.34 -21.87 4.25
CA LEU A 98 6.79 -20.50 4.04
C LEU A 98 5.74 -19.50 4.54
N CYS A 99 4.47 -19.76 4.19
CA CYS A 99 3.33 -18.92 4.48
C CYS A 99 3.01 -18.88 5.99
N LEU A 100 2.89 -20.05 6.60
CA LEU A 100 2.55 -20.22 8.02
C LEU A 100 3.65 -19.67 8.93
N ARG A 101 4.91 -19.69 8.49
CA ARG A 101 6.02 -19.09 9.21
C ARG A 101 5.79 -17.61 9.53
N CYS A 102 5.20 -16.85 8.61
CA CYS A 102 4.91 -15.43 8.78
C CYS A 102 3.51 -15.16 9.33
N HIS A 103 2.51 -15.95 8.92
CA HIS A 103 1.10 -15.71 9.23
C HIS A 103 0.63 -16.33 10.55
N THR A 104 1.21 -17.46 10.96
CA THR A 104 0.93 -18.15 12.23
C THR A 104 2.24 -18.56 12.93
N PRO A 105 3.21 -17.62 13.14
CA PRO A 105 4.55 -17.93 13.62
C PRO A 105 4.57 -18.66 14.97
N GLY A 106 3.61 -18.40 15.86
CA GLY A 106 3.46 -19.15 17.11
C GLY A 106 3.16 -20.63 16.88
N ALA A 107 2.24 -20.93 15.96
CA ALA A 107 1.90 -22.30 15.57
C ALA A 107 3.08 -22.98 14.87
N TRP A 108 3.73 -22.27 13.94
CA TRP A 108 4.89 -22.78 13.22
C TRP A 108 6.04 -23.14 14.17
N LEU A 109 6.40 -22.26 15.10
CA LEU A 109 7.42 -22.52 16.13
C LEU A 109 7.05 -23.70 17.05
N ALA A 110 5.77 -23.93 17.29
CA ALA A 110 5.27 -25.06 18.07
C ALA A 110 5.22 -26.38 17.28
N GLY A 111 5.49 -26.35 15.97
CA GLY A 111 5.36 -27.51 15.09
C GLY A 111 3.91 -27.85 14.70
N ASN A 112 2.96 -26.95 14.96
CA ASN A 112 1.55 -27.11 14.59
C ASN A 112 1.25 -26.68 13.15
N SER A 113 2.27 -26.25 12.39
CA SER A 113 2.20 -25.96 10.95
C SER A 113 2.40 -27.20 10.07
N THR A 114 2.44 -28.41 10.64
CA THR A 114 2.51 -29.66 9.87
C THR A 114 1.21 -30.45 10.11
N PRO A 115 0.41 -30.78 9.08
CA PRO A 115 0.64 -30.51 7.65
C PRO A 115 0.67 -29.02 7.31
N THR A 116 1.41 -28.67 6.26
CA THR A 116 1.72 -27.29 5.82
C THR A 116 0.53 -26.58 5.16
N ASP A 117 -0.58 -27.29 4.97
CA ASP A 117 -1.90 -26.74 4.62
C ASP A 117 -2.57 -25.98 5.79
N GLY A 118 -1.94 -25.97 6.97
CA GLY A 118 -2.45 -25.27 8.15
C GLY A 118 -3.55 -26.00 8.92
N SER A 119 -3.91 -27.22 8.52
CA SER A 119 -5.00 -27.99 9.15
C SER A 119 -4.80 -28.34 10.62
N ASN A 120 -3.56 -28.24 11.14
CA ASN A 120 -3.24 -28.46 12.55
C ASN A 120 -3.11 -27.18 13.39
N VAL A 121 -3.24 -26.00 12.78
CA VAL A 121 -3.29 -24.71 13.50
C VAL A 121 -4.58 -24.67 14.33
N SER A 122 -4.45 -24.50 15.65
CA SER A 122 -5.63 -24.59 16.54
C SER A 122 -5.51 -23.73 17.79
N GLY A 123 -6.66 -23.21 18.24
CA GLY A 123 -6.76 -22.42 19.46
C GLY A 123 -6.11 -21.03 19.36
N VAL A 124 -6.30 -20.25 20.43
CA VAL A 124 -6.01 -18.81 20.43
C VAL A 124 -4.52 -18.51 20.22
N ASN A 125 -3.63 -19.32 20.79
CA ASN A 125 -2.18 -19.10 20.68
C ASN A 125 -1.69 -19.17 19.23
N ASP A 126 -2.24 -20.10 18.45
CA ASP A 126 -1.82 -20.36 17.08
C ASP A 126 -2.44 -19.34 16.11
N PHE A 127 -3.71 -19.00 16.31
CA PHE A 127 -4.45 -18.11 15.43
C PHE A 127 -4.26 -16.61 15.69
N ASP A 128 -3.70 -16.20 16.85
CA ASP A 128 -3.34 -14.80 17.16
C ASP A 128 -2.18 -14.25 16.27
N GLY A 129 -1.75 -15.02 15.28
CA GLY A 129 -0.84 -14.57 14.22
C GLY A 129 0.49 -14.04 14.77
N VAL A 130 0.83 -12.81 14.37
CA VAL A 130 2.03 -12.10 14.83
C VAL A 130 1.74 -11.49 16.20
N THR A 131 1.97 -12.28 17.26
CA THR A 131 1.63 -11.91 18.65
C THR A 131 2.58 -10.91 19.28
N CYS A 132 2.12 -10.27 20.38
CA CYS A 132 2.99 -9.45 21.23
C CYS A 132 4.23 -10.25 21.70
N ASN A 133 4.04 -11.52 22.08
CA ASN A 133 5.13 -12.34 22.61
C ASN A 133 6.15 -12.69 21.53
N LEU A 134 5.72 -12.90 20.29
CA LEU A 134 6.63 -13.12 19.16
C LEU A 134 7.53 -11.91 18.94
N CYS A 135 6.94 -10.74 18.62
CA CYS A 135 7.71 -9.55 18.28
C CYS A 135 8.62 -9.14 19.43
N HIS A 136 8.10 -9.14 20.66
CA HIS A 136 8.88 -8.79 21.84
C HIS A 136 9.83 -9.91 22.32
N ARG A 137 9.96 -11.05 21.61
CA ARG A 137 11.03 -12.03 21.87
C ARG A 137 12.01 -12.16 20.71
N MET A 138 11.82 -11.38 19.63
CA MET A 138 12.76 -11.39 18.52
C MET A 138 14.14 -10.89 18.95
N VAL A 139 15.15 -11.62 18.53
CA VAL A 139 16.57 -11.34 18.73
C VAL A 139 17.12 -10.80 17.42
N ASP A 140 17.93 -9.76 17.52
CA ASP A 140 18.66 -9.24 16.36
C ASP A 140 19.64 -10.32 15.86
N PRO A 141 19.56 -10.78 14.61
CA PRO A 141 20.55 -11.70 14.05
C PRO A 141 21.97 -11.11 14.05
N GLN A 142 22.09 -9.78 14.08
CA GLN A 142 23.37 -9.08 14.09
C GLN A 142 23.75 -8.64 15.51
N TYR A 143 24.62 -9.41 16.17
CA TYR A 143 25.09 -9.08 17.51
C TYR A 143 26.08 -7.90 17.51
N VAL A 144 25.76 -6.86 18.28
CA VAL A 144 26.63 -5.68 18.47
C VAL A 144 27.11 -5.60 19.92
N PRO A 145 28.41 -5.84 20.19
CA PRO A 145 28.97 -5.78 21.54
C PRO A 145 28.69 -4.43 22.24
N GLY A 146 28.14 -4.50 23.46
CA GLY A 146 27.81 -3.32 24.26
C GLY A 146 26.48 -2.64 23.90
N GLN A 147 25.78 -3.09 22.85
CA GLN A 147 24.44 -2.62 22.47
C GLN A 147 23.40 -3.73 22.55
N SER A 148 23.69 -4.89 21.94
CA SER A 148 22.82 -6.07 22.01
C SER A 148 22.82 -6.67 23.41
N PRO A 149 21.67 -7.17 23.90
CA PRO A 149 21.62 -7.96 25.12
C PRO A 149 22.66 -9.09 25.13
N THR A 150 23.38 -9.24 26.22
CA THR A 150 24.46 -10.26 26.35
C THR A 150 23.95 -11.69 26.18
N ALA A 151 22.67 -11.94 26.49
CA ALA A 151 21.99 -13.21 26.26
C ALA A 151 21.97 -13.64 24.79
N ASP A 152 22.06 -12.69 23.85
CA ASP A 152 21.87 -12.95 22.42
C ASP A 152 23.01 -13.79 21.84
N VAL A 153 24.21 -13.69 22.42
CA VAL A 153 25.39 -14.48 21.99
C VAL A 153 25.09 -15.97 22.05
N ASP A 154 24.55 -16.45 23.18
CA ASP A 154 24.27 -17.88 23.36
C ASP A 154 23.09 -18.33 22.50
N ILE A 155 22.10 -17.45 22.28
CA ILE A 155 20.94 -17.74 21.42
C ILE A 155 21.39 -17.91 19.97
N LEU A 156 22.19 -16.97 19.46
CA LEU A 156 22.69 -16.99 18.08
C LEU A 156 23.64 -18.16 17.84
N ASN A 157 24.52 -18.47 18.81
CA ASN A 157 25.43 -19.61 18.73
C ASN A 157 24.71 -20.98 18.75
N ALA A 158 23.43 -21.01 19.17
CA ALA A 158 22.64 -22.23 19.20
C ALA A 158 21.90 -22.51 17.87
N LEU A 159 21.85 -21.53 16.95
CA LEU A 159 21.20 -21.71 15.65
C LEU A 159 22.03 -22.59 14.73
N ALA A 160 21.34 -23.35 13.87
CA ALA A 160 22.00 -24.08 12.78
C ALA A 160 22.60 -23.10 11.76
N GLU A 161 21.87 -22.03 11.46
CA GLU A 161 22.26 -20.94 10.57
C GLU A 161 21.66 -19.62 11.08
N ILE A 162 22.52 -18.61 11.20
CA ILE A 162 22.11 -17.25 11.57
C ILE A 162 21.67 -16.53 10.30
N PRO A 163 20.45 -15.96 10.23
CA PRO A 163 20.00 -15.18 9.09
C PRO A 163 20.92 -13.98 8.80
N ASP A 164 21.37 -13.83 7.55
CA ASP A 164 22.17 -12.69 7.12
C ASP A 164 22.02 -12.39 5.62
N PRO A 165 21.23 -11.38 5.23
CA PRO A 165 20.29 -10.62 6.06
C PRO A 165 18.96 -11.37 6.32
N PRO A 166 18.25 -11.08 7.43
CA PRO A 166 16.96 -11.70 7.70
C PRO A 166 15.88 -11.23 6.73
N HIS A 167 15.15 -12.17 6.13
CA HIS A 167 14.01 -11.93 5.23
C HIS A 167 13.12 -13.18 5.22
N THR A 168 11.97 -13.21 4.53
CA THR A 168 11.19 -14.45 4.32
C THR A 168 10.91 -15.26 5.62
N GLY A 169 10.52 -14.57 6.68
CA GLY A 169 10.22 -15.15 7.98
C GLY A 169 11.43 -15.65 8.77
N GLN A 170 12.67 -15.32 8.39
CA GLN A 170 13.91 -15.73 9.05
C GLN A 170 14.12 -15.01 10.42
N TYR A 171 13.16 -15.12 11.34
CA TYR A 171 13.28 -14.57 12.69
C TYR A 171 14.17 -15.44 13.58
N VAL A 172 14.81 -14.78 14.56
CA VAL A 172 15.43 -15.44 15.71
C VAL A 172 14.59 -15.12 16.94
N ILE A 173 14.18 -16.14 17.68
CA ILE A 173 13.36 -16.01 18.88
C ILE A 173 14.17 -16.43 20.10
N ASP A 174 14.07 -15.62 21.15
CA ASP A 174 14.64 -15.98 22.45
C ASP A 174 13.96 -17.28 22.96
N PRO A 175 14.72 -18.35 23.25
CA PRO A 175 14.15 -19.65 23.64
C PRO A 175 13.37 -19.60 24.97
N ILE A 176 13.56 -18.57 25.80
CA ILE A 176 12.79 -18.33 27.03
C ILE A 176 12.07 -16.96 26.96
N ASP A 177 11.02 -16.73 27.75
CA ASP A 177 10.20 -15.51 27.75
C ASP A 177 10.94 -14.32 28.39
N ARG A 178 12.01 -13.87 27.73
CA ARG A 178 12.70 -12.60 27.99
C ARG A 178 12.24 -11.58 26.99
N ARG A 179 11.26 -10.78 27.40
CA ARG A 179 10.64 -9.77 26.55
C ARG A 179 11.59 -8.61 26.30
N ARG A 180 11.49 -8.00 25.13
CA ARG A 180 12.45 -7.03 24.60
C ARG A 180 11.71 -5.79 24.15
N GLY A 181 12.39 -4.66 24.25
CA GLY A 181 11.82 -3.41 23.80
C GLY A 181 12.81 -2.26 23.86
N PRO A 182 12.38 -1.09 23.39
CA PRO A 182 13.24 0.09 23.23
C PRO A 182 13.79 0.65 24.55
N TYR A 183 13.07 0.44 25.66
CA TYR A 183 13.34 1.11 26.92
C TYR A 183 14.13 0.25 27.90
N ASN A 184 15.06 0.90 28.60
CA ASN A 184 15.66 0.31 29.80
C ASN A 184 14.67 0.41 30.97
N LEU A 185 14.16 -0.74 31.42
CA LEU A 185 13.22 -0.83 32.55
C LEU A 185 13.92 -1.04 33.91
N GLY A 186 15.25 -1.19 33.91
CA GLY A 186 16.07 -1.44 35.10
C GLY A 186 15.95 -2.87 35.63
N SER A 187 16.93 -3.27 36.47
CA SER A 187 17.03 -4.63 37.01
C SER A 187 15.95 -5.00 38.03
N ASN A 188 15.18 -4.02 38.53
CA ASN A 188 14.15 -4.20 39.57
C ASN A 188 12.72 -4.20 38.98
N PHE A 189 12.58 -4.30 37.65
CA PHE A 189 11.27 -4.36 37.00
C PHE A 189 10.52 -5.64 37.45
N PRO A 190 9.36 -5.53 38.13
CA PRO A 190 8.83 -6.64 38.92
C PRO A 190 7.82 -7.54 38.18
N TRP A 191 7.44 -7.21 36.94
CA TRP A 191 6.29 -7.83 36.28
C TRP A 191 6.64 -9.06 35.44
N HIS A 192 7.69 -8.99 34.63
CA HIS A 192 8.21 -10.09 33.82
C HIS A 192 9.66 -9.77 33.41
N PRO A 193 10.48 -10.75 33.00
CA PRO A 193 11.80 -10.48 32.46
C PRO A 193 11.73 -9.48 31.28
N ALA A 194 12.64 -8.51 31.27
CA ALA A 194 12.69 -7.47 30.26
C ALA A 194 14.14 -7.10 29.90
N LEU A 195 14.42 -6.96 28.60
CA LEU A 195 15.71 -6.56 28.05
C LEU A 195 15.53 -5.33 27.17
N GLN A 196 16.42 -4.35 27.29
CA GLN A 196 16.49 -3.26 26.32
C GLN A 196 17.08 -3.80 25.00
N SER A 197 16.47 -3.47 23.87
CA SER A 197 16.89 -3.96 22.55
C SER A 197 16.81 -2.83 21.52
N PRO A 198 17.94 -2.41 20.92
CA PRO A 198 17.95 -1.47 19.80
C PRO A 198 17.19 -1.97 18.56
N PHE A 199 17.16 -3.29 18.35
CA PHE A 199 16.43 -3.92 17.25
C PHE A 199 14.94 -3.54 17.22
N HIS A 200 14.34 -3.31 18.39
CA HIS A 200 12.93 -2.92 18.51
C HIS A 200 12.65 -1.45 18.10
N HIS A 201 13.69 -0.69 17.75
CA HIS A 201 13.61 0.61 17.09
C HIS A 201 14.01 0.54 15.60
N SER A 202 14.44 -0.61 15.10
CA SER A 202 14.99 -0.75 13.75
C SER A 202 13.98 -1.32 12.78
N SER A 203 13.98 -0.82 11.54
CA SER A 203 13.17 -1.38 10.45
C SER A 203 13.60 -2.80 10.05
N GLU A 204 14.81 -3.23 10.42
CA GLU A 204 15.28 -4.62 10.27
C GLU A 204 14.37 -5.62 11.02
N LEU A 205 13.68 -5.19 12.10
CA LEU A 205 12.68 -6.02 12.76
C LEU A 205 11.52 -6.34 11.81
N CYS A 206 11.06 -5.35 11.05
CA CYS A 206 9.97 -5.49 10.09
C CYS A 206 10.42 -6.25 8.83
N ARG A 207 11.68 -6.04 8.40
CA ARG A 207 12.28 -6.73 7.25
C ARG A 207 12.10 -8.24 7.29
N THR A 208 12.24 -8.83 8.48
CA THR A 208 12.11 -10.27 8.72
C THR A 208 10.89 -10.88 8.03
N CYS A 209 9.75 -10.17 7.97
CA CYS A 209 8.55 -10.62 7.26
C CYS A 209 8.16 -9.75 6.05
N HIS A 210 8.73 -8.56 5.89
CA HIS A 210 8.35 -7.57 4.86
C HIS A 210 9.39 -7.38 3.73
N ASP A 211 10.30 -8.35 3.61
CA ASP A 211 11.16 -8.56 2.45
C ASP A 211 11.02 -10.05 2.10
N VAL A 212 10.28 -10.37 1.05
CA VAL A 212 9.81 -11.74 0.79
C VAL A 212 10.36 -12.23 -0.53
N SER A 213 11.11 -13.31 -0.46
CA SER A 213 11.69 -14.00 -1.61
C SER A 213 11.19 -15.43 -1.68
N ASN A 214 11.15 -16.00 -2.89
CA ASN A 214 10.83 -17.39 -3.09
C ASN A 214 12.12 -18.23 -3.15
N PRO A 215 12.42 -19.05 -2.13
CA PRO A 215 13.65 -19.82 -2.06
C PRO A 215 13.70 -21.02 -3.01
N ALA A 216 12.57 -21.41 -3.61
CA ALA A 216 12.56 -22.49 -4.60
C ALA A 216 13.29 -22.08 -5.91
N TYR A 217 13.54 -20.78 -6.11
CA TYR A 217 14.14 -20.24 -7.31
C TYR A 217 15.50 -19.63 -7.07
N VAL A 218 16.44 -19.87 -7.99
CA VAL A 218 17.76 -19.24 -8.00
C VAL A 218 17.91 -18.32 -9.21
N ARG A 219 18.52 -17.16 -8.99
CA ARG A 219 18.86 -16.20 -10.03
C ARG A 219 19.96 -16.74 -10.94
N GLN A 220 19.70 -16.71 -12.25
CA GLN A 220 20.65 -17.05 -13.29
C GLN A 220 20.63 -15.95 -14.36
N GLY A 221 21.53 -14.97 -14.21
CA GLY A 221 21.51 -13.77 -15.02
C GLY A 221 20.27 -12.92 -14.73
N GLU A 222 19.43 -12.71 -15.76
CA GLU A 222 18.17 -11.95 -15.67
C GLU A 222 16.94 -12.85 -15.44
N SER A 223 17.12 -14.15 -15.26
CA SER A 223 16.02 -15.11 -15.08
C SER A 223 16.10 -15.80 -13.73
N TYR A 224 14.97 -16.30 -13.24
CA TYR A 224 14.89 -17.14 -12.04
C TYR A 224 14.48 -18.55 -12.42
N VAL A 225 15.30 -19.52 -12.04
CA VAL A 225 15.16 -20.92 -12.44
C VAL A 225 14.89 -21.76 -11.20
N LEU A 226 13.91 -22.66 -11.30
CA LEU A 226 13.57 -23.60 -10.23
C LEU A 226 14.81 -24.45 -9.89
N LEU A 227 15.12 -24.55 -8.60
CA LEU A 227 16.20 -25.41 -8.10
C LEU A 227 15.88 -26.90 -8.28
N GLY A 228 16.90 -27.74 -8.08
CA GLY A 228 16.65 -29.16 -7.90
C GLY A 228 15.81 -29.38 -6.65
N LEU A 229 14.72 -30.14 -6.80
CA LEU A 229 13.79 -30.44 -5.71
C LEU A 229 14.47 -31.22 -4.57
N ASP A 230 13.90 -31.15 -3.36
CA ASP A 230 14.39 -31.79 -2.13
C ASP A 230 15.73 -31.21 -1.64
N SER A 231 15.93 -29.89 -1.82
CA SER A 231 17.12 -29.21 -1.29
C SER A 231 16.89 -27.74 -0.95
N PRO A 232 17.52 -27.21 0.13
CA PRO A 232 17.42 -25.80 0.49
C PRO A 232 18.06 -24.89 -0.56
N HIS A 233 17.63 -23.63 -0.60
CA HIS A 233 18.30 -22.61 -1.39
C HIS A 233 19.78 -22.52 -0.95
N PRO A 234 20.75 -22.52 -1.89
CA PRO A 234 22.16 -22.68 -1.54
C PRO A 234 22.77 -21.49 -0.78
N THR A 235 22.13 -20.32 -0.82
CA THR A 235 22.68 -19.09 -0.24
C THR A 235 21.78 -18.44 0.81
N HIS A 236 20.47 -18.73 0.81
CA HIS A 236 19.47 -17.99 1.59
C HIS A 236 19.64 -16.45 1.53
N ASP A 237 20.14 -15.93 0.40
CA ASP A 237 20.35 -14.50 0.17
C ASP A 237 19.20 -13.99 -0.72
N PRO A 238 18.46 -12.95 -0.30
CA PRO A 238 17.37 -12.41 -1.12
C PRO A 238 17.81 -11.97 -2.52
N ALA A 239 19.08 -11.59 -2.71
CA ALA A 239 19.64 -11.18 -4.01
C ALA A 239 19.73 -12.32 -5.03
N ASP A 240 19.78 -13.56 -4.54
CA ASP A 240 19.83 -14.79 -5.35
C ASP A 240 18.46 -15.45 -5.51
N GLU A 241 17.48 -15.12 -4.66
CA GLU A 241 16.13 -15.69 -4.68
C GLU A 241 15.14 -14.82 -5.50
N PHE A 242 14.00 -15.38 -5.91
CA PHE A 242 13.00 -14.62 -6.68
C PHE A 242 12.28 -13.57 -5.83
N PRO A 243 12.25 -12.28 -6.23
CA PRO A 243 11.60 -11.20 -5.48
C PRO A 243 10.07 -11.27 -5.54
N MET A 244 9.43 -11.78 -4.48
CA MET A 244 7.97 -11.79 -4.39
C MET A 244 7.43 -10.46 -3.89
N GLU A 245 8.03 -9.93 -2.81
CA GLU A 245 7.70 -8.64 -2.22
C GLU A 245 8.99 -7.95 -1.77
N ARG A 246 9.10 -6.65 -2.01
CA ARG A 246 10.29 -5.85 -1.69
C ARG A 246 9.98 -4.62 -0.85
N THR A 247 8.94 -4.66 -0.01
CA THR A 247 8.54 -3.48 0.78
C THR A 247 9.69 -2.89 1.60
N TYR A 248 10.47 -3.74 2.29
CA TYR A 248 11.66 -3.28 2.99
C TYR A 248 12.76 -2.82 2.03
N GLY A 249 13.05 -3.59 0.97
CA GLY A 249 14.04 -3.23 -0.03
C GLY A 249 13.77 -1.85 -0.65
N GLU A 250 12.55 -1.63 -1.13
CA GLU A 250 12.05 -0.35 -1.64
C GLU A 250 12.23 0.78 -0.62
N TRP A 251 11.87 0.53 0.66
CA TRP A 251 12.05 1.48 1.74
C TRP A 251 13.51 1.82 2.03
N SER A 252 14.39 0.82 2.05
CA SER A 252 15.81 1.01 2.31
C SER A 252 16.47 1.93 1.28
N GLN A 253 15.93 1.98 0.07
CA GLN A 253 16.40 2.81 -1.05
C GLN A 253 15.60 4.11 -1.22
N SER A 254 14.80 4.49 -0.23
CA SER A 254 14.11 5.79 -0.15
C SER A 254 14.85 6.79 0.73
N ASP A 255 14.49 8.07 0.66
CA ASP A 255 15.01 9.11 1.56
C ASP A 255 14.84 8.72 3.05
N PHE A 256 13.75 8.03 3.40
CA PHE A 256 13.47 7.57 4.76
C PHE A 256 14.41 6.47 5.24
N GLY A 257 14.87 5.60 4.32
CA GLY A 257 15.88 4.58 4.60
C GLY A 257 17.29 5.16 4.73
N GLN A 258 17.54 6.32 4.09
CA GLN A 258 18.82 7.02 4.17
C GLN A 258 18.94 7.94 5.38
N GLY A 259 17.81 8.41 5.94
CA GLY A 259 17.81 9.19 7.19
C GLY A 259 16.47 9.83 7.53
N PRO A 260 16.41 10.62 8.61
CA PRO A 260 15.18 11.25 9.06
C PRO A 260 14.64 12.33 8.12
N VAL A 261 13.37 12.20 7.74
CA VAL A 261 12.64 13.13 6.87
C VAL A 261 11.53 13.81 7.68
N ASN A 262 11.45 15.14 7.61
CA ASN A 262 10.35 15.87 8.22
C ASN A 262 9.15 15.93 7.29
N MET A 263 8.06 15.26 7.66
CA MET A 263 6.84 15.17 6.85
C MET A 263 5.74 16.14 7.30
N GLY A 264 6.08 17.20 8.05
CA GLY A 264 5.13 18.24 8.44
C GLY A 264 3.97 17.74 9.31
N GLY A 265 4.16 16.64 10.06
CA GLY A 265 3.12 16.01 10.87
C GLY A 265 2.20 15.05 10.09
N ARG A 266 2.46 14.77 8.81
CA ARG A 266 1.74 13.74 8.03
C ARG A 266 1.90 12.35 8.63
N PHE A 267 3.10 12.03 9.12
CA PHE A 267 3.45 10.78 9.78
C PHE A 267 4.22 11.07 11.08
N GLY A 268 4.51 10.02 11.89
CA GLY A 268 5.43 10.12 13.03
C GLY A 268 4.79 10.39 14.39
N GLY A 269 3.55 10.90 14.42
CA GLY A 269 2.88 11.28 15.66
C GLY A 269 3.64 12.39 16.37
N ASN A 270 4.14 12.13 17.59
CA ASN A 270 5.01 13.06 18.31
C ASN A 270 6.43 13.20 17.73
N ASN A 271 6.82 12.32 16.80
CA ASN A 271 8.12 12.36 16.13
C ASN A 271 7.98 13.11 14.79
N PRO A 272 8.50 14.33 14.66
CA PRO A 272 8.40 15.07 13.40
C PRO A 272 9.32 14.54 12.30
N ASN A 273 10.35 13.75 12.63
CA ASN A 273 11.36 13.27 11.68
C ASN A 273 11.30 11.73 11.57
N VAL A 274 10.66 11.24 10.52
CA VAL A 274 10.42 9.81 10.29
C VAL A 274 11.60 9.18 9.55
N SER A 275 12.06 8.01 10.01
CA SER A 275 13.27 7.33 9.49
C SER A 275 13.21 5.81 9.60
N THR A 276 12.08 5.26 10.02
CA THR A 276 11.89 3.82 10.23
C THR A 276 10.47 3.43 9.87
N CYS A 277 10.23 2.17 9.53
CA CYS A 277 8.88 1.61 9.38
C CYS A 277 7.99 1.95 10.59
N GLN A 278 8.56 1.84 11.81
CA GLN A 278 7.85 2.13 13.05
C GLN A 278 7.44 3.60 13.19
N ASP A 279 8.22 4.56 12.69
CA ASP A 279 7.84 5.97 12.80
C ASP A 279 6.50 6.25 12.10
N CYS A 280 6.23 5.62 10.96
CA CYS A 280 4.97 5.78 10.24
C CYS A 280 3.88 4.81 10.73
N HIS A 281 4.19 3.53 10.89
CA HIS A 281 3.19 2.48 11.18
C HIS A 281 2.96 2.21 12.67
N MET A 282 3.83 2.73 13.53
CA MET A 282 3.71 2.72 14.99
C MET A 282 3.95 4.11 15.58
N PRO A 283 3.20 5.14 15.12
CA PRO A 283 3.51 6.53 15.40
C PRO A 283 3.59 6.79 16.89
N SER A 284 4.54 7.64 17.27
CA SER A 284 4.85 7.91 18.67
C SER A 284 3.75 8.76 19.33
N THR A 285 3.51 8.52 20.62
CA THR A 285 2.51 9.24 21.41
C THR A 285 2.95 9.43 22.85
N SER A 286 2.25 10.32 23.57
CA SER A 286 2.43 10.50 25.00
C SER A 286 1.51 9.55 25.78
N GLY A 287 2.08 8.73 26.67
CA GLY A 287 1.29 7.74 27.41
C GLY A 287 2.10 6.89 28.38
N ILE A 288 1.41 5.94 29.01
CA ILE A 288 2.00 4.92 29.88
C ILE A 288 2.05 3.59 29.13
N GLY A 289 3.07 2.78 29.41
CA GLY A 289 3.17 1.45 28.81
C GLY A 289 2.36 0.38 29.54
N CYS A 290 1.89 0.64 30.77
CA CYS A 290 1.24 -0.33 31.65
C CYS A 290 0.23 0.37 32.56
N ASN A 291 -1.01 -0.14 32.64
CA ASN A 291 -2.07 0.41 33.48
C ASN A 291 -1.85 0.21 34.99
N LEU A 292 -0.99 -0.74 35.39
CA LEU A 292 -0.63 -1.01 36.78
C LEU A 292 0.52 -0.11 37.29
N GLY A 293 1.02 0.79 36.44
CA GLY A 293 2.04 1.77 36.77
C GLY A 293 3.23 1.76 35.82
N GLY A 294 3.89 2.92 35.70
CA GLY A 294 5.04 3.13 34.85
C GLY A 294 5.25 4.63 34.58
N PRO A 295 6.42 5.03 34.09
CA PRO A 295 6.64 6.43 33.72
C PRO A 295 5.76 6.79 32.51
N VAL A 296 5.27 8.03 32.49
CA VAL A 296 4.74 8.63 31.26
C VAL A 296 5.92 8.88 30.33
N ARG A 297 5.76 8.46 29.07
CA ARG A 297 6.70 8.65 27.99
C ARG A 297 6.08 9.54 26.93
N ASN A 298 6.88 10.27 26.16
CA ASN A 298 6.41 11.12 25.06
C ASN A 298 6.62 10.48 23.69
N ASP A 299 7.24 9.31 23.67
CA ASP A 299 7.72 8.60 22.49
C ASP A 299 7.20 7.15 22.46
N LEU A 300 6.04 6.87 23.09
CA LEU A 300 5.48 5.52 23.14
C LEU A 300 4.91 5.13 21.77
N ALA A 301 5.34 3.99 21.23
CA ALA A 301 4.86 3.48 19.94
C ALA A 301 3.43 2.94 20.03
N ILE A 302 2.52 3.42 19.17
CA ILE A 302 1.14 2.91 19.11
C ILE A 302 1.07 1.69 18.19
N HIS A 303 0.43 0.62 18.63
CA HIS A 303 0.35 -0.65 17.92
C HIS A 303 -0.89 -0.75 16.99
N TYR A 304 -1.12 0.25 16.13
CA TYR A 304 -2.20 0.19 15.14
C TYR A 304 -1.83 -0.67 13.92
N PHE A 305 -0.56 -0.58 13.49
CA PHE A 305 -0.06 -1.24 12.27
C PHE A 305 -0.93 -0.93 11.05
N SER A 306 -1.32 0.35 10.92
CA SER A 306 -2.24 0.77 9.88
C SER A 306 -1.64 0.54 8.50
N GLY A 307 -2.45 -0.02 7.62
CA GLY A 307 -2.12 -0.34 6.24
C GLY A 307 -3.36 -0.14 5.39
N ALA A 308 -3.66 -1.11 4.52
CA ALA A 308 -4.68 -0.93 3.49
C ALA A 308 -5.96 -1.76 3.68
N GLN A 309 -6.09 -2.52 4.76
CA GLN A 309 -7.18 -3.49 4.92
C GLN A 309 -8.44 -2.84 5.50
N THR A 310 -9.46 -2.65 4.66
CA THR A 310 -10.69 -1.93 5.05
C THR A 310 -11.93 -2.80 5.18
N TRP A 311 -11.97 -3.98 4.57
CA TRP A 311 -13.13 -4.90 4.63
C TRP A 311 -12.78 -6.27 5.24
N VAL A 312 -11.52 -6.69 5.18
CA VAL A 312 -11.06 -8.01 5.66
C VAL A 312 -11.33 -8.20 7.15
N LEU A 313 -11.20 -7.15 7.96
CA LEU A 313 -11.53 -7.23 9.41
C LEU A 313 -13.01 -7.54 9.66
N ASP A 314 -13.92 -7.06 8.81
CA ASP A 314 -15.34 -7.40 8.89
C ASP A 314 -15.57 -8.86 8.49
N ALA A 315 -14.85 -9.36 7.47
CA ALA A 315 -14.89 -10.76 7.07
C ALA A 315 -14.39 -11.71 8.16
N ILE A 316 -13.29 -11.36 8.82
CA ILE A 316 -12.80 -12.09 9.99
C ILE A 316 -13.89 -12.10 11.08
N HIS A 317 -14.45 -10.94 11.40
CA HIS A 317 -15.45 -10.83 12.46
C HIS A 317 -16.75 -11.60 12.14
N ALA A 318 -17.17 -11.65 10.88
CA ALA A 318 -18.33 -12.42 10.45
C ALA A 318 -18.10 -13.94 10.61
N LEU A 319 -16.88 -14.41 10.32
CA LEU A 319 -16.49 -15.82 10.42
C LEU A 319 -16.23 -16.29 11.86
N ASP A 320 -15.98 -15.38 12.82
CA ASP A 320 -15.77 -15.72 14.24
C ASP A 320 -16.88 -16.58 14.86
N THR A 321 -18.10 -16.50 14.32
CA THR A 321 -19.25 -17.25 14.85
C THR A 321 -19.52 -18.56 14.12
N SER A 322 -18.99 -18.71 12.90
CA SER A 322 -19.21 -19.88 12.05
C SER A 322 -18.15 -20.97 12.25
N TYR A 323 -16.94 -20.58 12.67
CA TYR A 323 -15.79 -21.47 12.86
C TYR A 323 -15.43 -22.27 11.59
N LEU A 324 -15.64 -21.68 10.42
CA LEU A 324 -15.42 -22.35 9.13
C LEU A 324 -13.93 -22.52 8.78
N LEU A 325 -13.11 -21.53 9.11
CA LEU A 325 -11.67 -21.52 8.80
C LEU A 325 -10.78 -21.66 10.04
N TRP A 326 -11.31 -21.38 11.23
CA TRP A 326 -10.58 -21.46 12.49
C TRP A 326 -11.51 -21.87 13.63
N ASP A 327 -10.95 -22.48 14.67
CA ASP A 327 -11.70 -23.08 15.78
C ASP A 327 -11.89 -22.13 16.98
N THR A 328 -11.42 -20.88 16.86
CA THR A 328 -11.40 -19.92 17.97
C THR A 328 -11.66 -18.49 17.51
N PRO A 329 -12.54 -17.73 18.17
CA PRO A 329 -12.90 -16.41 17.67
C PRO A 329 -11.76 -15.40 17.89
N ALA A 330 -11.68 -14.38 17.04
CA ALA A 330 -10.74 -13.27 17.14
C ALA A 330 -11.05 -12.35 18.32
N TYR A 331 -12.28 -12.38 18.85
CA TYR A 331 -12.76 -11.57 19.98
C TYR A 331 -12.59 -10.04 19.75
N MET A 332 -12.69 -9.57 18.52
CA MET A 332 -12.58 -8.14 18.20
C MET A 332 -13.81 -7.35 18.65
N ASP A 333 -13.61 -6.15 19.18
CA ASP A 333 -14.70 -5.21 19.49
C ASP A 333 -15.10 -4.47 18.19
N PRO A 334 -16.38 -4.49 17.78
CA PRO A 334 -16.84 -3.77 16.59
C PRO A 334 -16.47 -2.28 16.55
N ALA A 335 -16.40 -1.60 17.71
CA ALA A 335 -15.97 -0.20 17.77
C ALA A 335 -14.48 -0.05 17.42
N LEU A 336 -13.65 -1.01 17.83
CA LEU A 336 -12.23 -1.04 17.49
C LEU A 336 -12.01 -1.42 16.03
N ILE A 337 -12.84 -2.31 15.45
CA ILE A 337 -12.82 -2.61 14.01
C ILE A 337 -13.08 -1.33 13.20
N ASN A 338 -14.14 -0.59 13.52
CA ASN A 338 -14.48 0.65 12.83
C ASN A 338 -13.37 1.71 12.94
N LEU A 339 -12.73 1.80 14.11
CA LEU A 339 -11.58 2.68 14.29
C LEU A 339 -10.37 2.24 13.46
N ALA A 340 -10.04 0.94 13.46
CA ALA A 340 -8.94 0.39 12.66
C ALA A 340 -9.15 0.66 11.15
N LYS A 341 -10.37 0.44 10.65
CA LYS A 341 -10.76 0.78 9.26
C LYS A 341 -10.56 2.26 8.97
N SER A 342 -11.01 3.14 9.87
CA SER A 342 -10.85 4.60 9.71
C SER A 342 -9.38 5.00 9.66
N LEU A 343 -8.54 4.40 10.51
CA LEU A 343 -7.09 4.64 10.53
C LEU A 343 -6.39 4.10 9.27
N ASN A 344 -6.83 2.96 8.74
CA ASN A 344 -6.33 2.42 7.47
C ASN A 344 -6.68 3.35 6.29
N THR A 345 -7.92 3.87 6.26
CA THR A 345 -8.30 4.88 5.27
C THR A 345 -7.45 6.14 5.40
N SER A 346 -7.25 6.67 6.62
CA SER A 346 -6.38 7.84 6.82
C SER A 346 -4.92 7.58 6.44
N MET A 347 -4.40 6.37 6.66
CA MET A 347 -3.05 5.99 6.23
C MET A 347 -2.95 5.97 4.70
N LEU A 348 -3.94 5.41 4.00
CA LEU A 348 -3.99 5.43 2.53
C LEU A 348 -4.06 6.86 1.98
N GLN A 349 -4.91 7.71 2.55
CA GLN A 349 -5.02 9.12 2.17
C GLN A 349 -3.73 9.91 2.45
N ALA A 350 -3.00 9.57 3.51
CA ALA A 350 -1.71 10.20 3.79
C ALA A 350 -0.58 9.71 2.86
N ALA A 351 -0.74 8.55 2.21
CA ALA A 351 0.28 7.94 1.38
C ALA A 351 0.43 8.59 0.00
N SER A 352 -0.55 9.38 -0.44
CA SER A 352 -0.51 10.09 -1.72
C SER A 352 -0.91 11.56 -1.63
N ASP A 353 -0.57 12.31 -2.68
CA ASP A 353 -1.20 13.59 -2.99
C ASP A 353 -1.63 13.59 -4.47
N LEU A 354 -2.64 14.39 -4.79
CA LEU A 354 -3.16 14.59 -6.14
C LEU A 354 -2.98 16.04 -6.59
N GLU A 355 -2.31 16.26 -7.72
CA GLU A 355 -2.23 17.55 -8.38
C GLU A 355 -2.88 17.47 -9.77
N VAL A 356 -3.68 18.48 -10.11
CA VAL A 356 -4.41 18.55 -11.39
C VAL A 356 -4.14 19.90 -12.05
N SER A 357 -3.78 19.90 -13.33
CA SER A 357 -3.52 21.11 -14.10
C SER A 357 -3.82 20.91 -15.59
N ILE A 358 -4.01 21.99 -16.35
CA ILE A 358 -4.16 21.94 -17.81
C ILE A 358 -2.82 22.30 -18.44
N GLU A 359 -2.31 21.45 -19.33
CA GLU A 359 -1.06 21.64 -20.07
C GLU A 359 -1.25 21.22 -21.53
N ASN A 360 -0.92 22.10 -22.47
CA ASN A 360 -1.04 21.84 -23.92
C ASN A 360 -2.44 21.29 -24.31
N ASP A 361 -3.50 21.94 -23.83
CA ASP A 361 -4.92 21.58 -24.06
C ASP A 361 -5.32 20.18 -23.53
N GLN A 362 -4.50 19.56 -22.69
CA GLN A 362 -4.80 18.31 -22.01
C GLN A 362 -4.86 18.48 -20.50
N LEU A 363 -5.67 17.67 -19.84
CA LEU A 363 -5.68 17.54 -18.40
C LEU A 363 -4.47 16.70 -17.96
N ARG A 364 -3.53 17.29 -17.23
CA ARG A 364 -2.52 16.56 -16.48
C ARG A 364 -3.05 16.18 -15.10
N VAL A 365 -3.03 14.89 -14.80
CA VAL A 365 -3.29 14.33 -13.47
C VAL A 365 -1.98 13.77 -12.93
N ARG A 366 -1.49 14.34 -11.83
CA ARG A 366 -0.28 13.90 -11.13
C ARG A 366 -0.64 13.22 -9.82
N VAL A 367 -0.19 11.98 -9.65
CA VAL A 367 -0.27 11.25 -8.37
C VAL A 367 1.12 11.20 -7.77
N ILE A 368 1.27 11.70 -6.54
CA ILE A 368 2.56 11.78 -5.83
C ILE A 368 2.59 10.72 -4.74
N ASN A 369 3.64 9.91 -4.68
CA ASN A 369 3.88 8.94 -3.62
C ASN A 369 4.61 9.60 -2.45
N GLN A 370 4.01 9.52 -1.27
CA GLN A 370 4.50 10.14 -0.04
C GLN A 370 4.91 9.11 1.01
N SER A 371 4.80 7.83 0.65
CA SER A 371 5.32 6.71 1.42
C SER A 371 6.81 6.47 1.16
N GLY A 372 7.41 5.65 2.01
CA GLY A 372 8.81 5.26 1.88
C GLY A 372 9.05 4.09 0.93
N HIS A 373 8.03 3.43 0.41
CA HIS A 373 8.13 2.29 -0.51
C HIS A 373 7.30 2.57 -1.77
N LYS A 374 7.15 1.62 -2.70
CA LYS A 374 6.26 1.84 -3.85
C LYS A 374 4.82 2.08 -3.39
N LEU A 375 4.06 2.78 -4.22
CA LEU A 375 2.63 3.02 -4.02
C LEU A 375 1.82 2.32 -5.13
N PRO A 376 1.07 1.24 -4.82
CA PRO A 376 1.07 0.49 -3.55
C PRO A 376 2.30 -0.45 -3.41
N THR A 377 2.65 -0.86 -2.19
CA THR A 377 3.72 -1.86 -1.91
C THR A 377 3.14 -3.23 -1.52
N GLY A 378 4.01 -4.21 -1.31
CA GLY A 378 3.68 -5.53 -0.75
C GLY A 378 3.12 -6.49 -1.79
N TYR A 379 2.19 -7.34 -1.34
CA TYR A 379 1.59 -8.42 -2.12
C TYR A 379 1.13 -7.96 -3.52
N PRO A 380 1.72 -8.47 -4.61
CA PRO A 380 1.53 -7.92 -5.96
C PRO A 380 0.19 -8.29 -6.59
N GLU A 381 -0.39 -9.44 -6.24
CA GLU A 381 -1.59 -9.96 -6.91
C GLU A 381 -2.86 -9.31 -6.37
N GLY A 382 -3.73 -8.86 -7.28
CA GLY A 382 -5.02 -8.28 -6.91
C GLY A 382 -4.95 -6.87 -6.31
N ARG A 383 -3.77 -6.32 -6.00
CA ARG A 383 -3.61 -4.96 -5.46
C ARG A 383 -3.39 -3.94 -6.56
N ARG A 384 -4.19 -2.87 -6.55
CA ARG A 384 -4.04 -1.79 -7.54
C ARG A 384 -4.47 -0.43 -7.01
N ILE A 385 -3.89 0.60 -7.61
CA ILE A 385 -4.39 1.98 -7.58
C ILE A 385 -4.75 2.39 -8.99
N TRP A 386 -5.79 3.23 -9.17
CA TRP A 386 -6.08 3.82 -10.47
C TRP A 386 -6.62 5.23 -10.35
N ILE A 387 -6.59 5.93 -11.48
CA ILE A 387 -7.14 7.28 -11.63
C ILE A 387 -8.54 7.17 -12.26
N GLU A 388 -9.53 7.83 -11.67
CA GLU A 388 -10.84 8.05 -12.28
C GLU A 388 -10.93 9.53 -12.70
N VAL A 389 -11.36 9.77 -13.95
CA VAL A 389 -11.57 11.13 -14.48
C VAL A 389 -12.95 11.23 -15.08
N HIS A 390 -13.76 12.17 -14.62
CA HIS A 390 -15.13 12.37 -15.06
C HIS A 390 -15.33 13.81 -15.55
N PHE A 391 -15.51 13.96 -16.86
CA PHE A 391 -15.87 15.22 -17.51
C PHE A 391 -17.38 15.30 -17.70
N GLN A 392 -17.99 16.42 -17.31
CA GLN A 392 -19.41 16.69 -17.48
C GLN A 392 -19.65 18.07 -18.09
N SER A 393 -20.77 18.23 -18.80
CA SER A 393 -21.23 19.56 -19.23
C SER A 393 -21.85 20.35 -18.08
N ALA A 394 -22.14 21.64 -18.30
CA ALA A 394 -22.81 22.51 -17.33
C ALA A 394 -24.18 21.97 -16.86
N PHE A 395 -24.83 21.13 -17.67
CA PHE A 395 -26.11 20.49 -17.37
C PHE A 395 -25.97 19.10 -16.71
N GLY A 396 -24.76 18.73 -16.29
CA GLY A 396 -24.46 17.45 -15.62
C GLY A 396 -24.38 16.24 -16.55
N ARG A 397 -24.40 16.41 -17.88
CA ARG A 397 -24.26 15.32 -18.84
C ARG A 397 -22.81 14.84 -18.86
N THR A 398 -22.56 13.55 -18.62
CA THR A 398 -21.24 12.93 -18.83
C THR A 398 -20.79 13.10 -20.28
N LEU A 399 -19.59 13.65 -20.47
CA LEU A 399 -18.94 13.81 -21.78
C LEU A 399 -17.85 12.76 -21.98
N ALA A 400 -17.05 12.49 -20.94
CA ALA A 400 -16.10 11.40 -20.89
C ALA A 400 -15.94 10.90 -19.44
N HIS A 401 -15.69 9.61 -19.27
CA HIS A 401 -15.50 8.99 -17.96
C HIS A 401 -14.47 7.86 -18.06
N HIS A 402 -13.28 8.12 -17.55
CA HIS A 402 -12.13 7.22 -17.54
C HIS A 402 -12.03 6.56 -16.17
N GLY A 403 -11.69 5.27 -16.11
CA GLY A 403 -11.44 4.60 -14.83
C GLY A 403 -12.67 4.42 -13.94
N SER A 404 -13.87 4.37 -14.53
CA SER A 404 -15.11 4.18 -13.77
C SER A 404 -15.15 2.79 -13.13
N TYR A 405 -15.66 2.73 -11.89
CA TYR A 405 -15.80 1.50 -11.14
C TYR A 405 -17.28 1.20 -10.87
N ASN A 406 -17.72 0.00 -11.24
CA ASN A 406 -19.06 -0.48 -10.93
C ASN A 406 -19.06 -1.16 -9.55
N PHE A 407 -19.60 -0.48 -8.54
CA PHE A 407 -19.69 -1.01 -7.18
C PHE A 407 -20.63 -2.22 -7.05
N GLU A 408 -21.58 -2.42 -7.97
CA GLU A 408 -22.47 -3.58 -7.95
C GLU A 408 -21.79 -4.83 -8.50
N THR A 409 -21.02 -4.70 -9.58
CA THR A 409 -20.36 -5.84 -10.25
C THR A 409 -18.89 -6.02 -9.87
N ALA A 410 -18.30 -5.05 -9.16
CA ALA A 410 -16.89 -4.92 -8.82
C ALA A 410 -15.93 -4.82 -10.04
N GLU A 411 -16.43 -4.28 -11.15
CA GLU A 411 -15.68 -4.16 -12.40
C GLU A 411 -15.10 -2.76 -12.58
N LEU A 412 -13.82 -2.70 -12.97
CA LEU A 412 -13.11 -1.47 -13.30
C LEU A 412 -13.00 -1.35 -14.82
N GLU A 413 -13.42 -0.22 -15.39
CA GLU A 413 -13.04 0.12 -16.76
C GLU A 413 -11.58 0.63 -16.75
N SER A 414 -10.65 -0.27 -17.04
CA SER A 414 -9.20 0.00 -17.00
C SER A 414 -8.59 0.40 -18.34
N SER A 415 -9.30 0.21 -19.46
CA SER A 415 -8.73 0.43 -20.80
C SER A 415 -8.45 1.89 -21.13
N THR A 416 -9.08 2.80 -20.40
CA THR A 416 -9.04 4.25 -20.61
C THR A 416 -8.31 5.03 -19.52
N THR A 417 -7.66 4.33 -18.57
CA THR A 417 -6.97 4.98 -17.44
C THR A 417 -5.66 4.26 -17.06
N THR A 418 -4.85 4.95 -16.25
CA THR A 418 -3.67 4.33 -15.64
C THR A 418 -4.07 3.50 -14.42
N VAL A 419 -3.63 2.23 -14.43
CA VAL A 419 -3.71 1.32 -13.28
C VAL A 419 -2.28 1.02 -12.82
N PHE A 420 -1.96 1.41 -11.59
CA PHE A 420 -0.70 1.14 -10.90
C PHE A 420 -0.80 -0.21 -10.19
N GLU A 421 -0.04 -1.19 -10.68
CA GLU A 421 -0.08 -2.58 -10.24
C GLU A 421 1.24 -3.29 -10.61
N ALA A 422 1.49 -4.45 -9.98
CA ALA A 422 2.51 -5.39 -10.40
C ALA A 422 1.85 -6.65 -10.97
N LYS A 423 2.46 -7.24 -12.01
CA LYS A 423 2.04 -8.52 -12.58
C LYS A 423 3.22 -9.46 -12.60
N HIS A 424 3.21 -10.38 -11.64
CA HIS A 424 4.15 -11.50 -11.61
C HIS A 424 3.56 -12.65 -12.44
N GLY A 425 4.41 -13.60 -12.82
CA GLY A 425 3.99 -14.67 -13.70
C GLY A 425 5.00 -15.80 -13.82
N ILE A 426 4.62 -16.78 -14.63
CA ILE A 426 5.36 -18.01 -14.88
C ILE A 426 6.14 -17.88 -16.19
N ASP A 427 7.38 -18.36 -16.21
CA ASP A 427 8.28 -18.35 -17.37
C ASP A 427 9.13 -19.62 -17.44
N GLY A 428 9.46 -20.07 -18.64
CA GLY A 428 10.46 -21.11 -18.89
C GLY A 428 10.12 -22.48 -18.30
N LEU A 429 11.07 -23.07 -17.57
CA LEU A 429 10.94 -24.45 -17.08
C LEU A 429 9.75 -24.64 -16.13
N THR A 430 9.39 -23.62 -15.36
CA THR A 430 8.23 -23.71 -14.46
C THR A 430 6.94 -23.95 -15.22
N SER A 431 6.72 -23.27 -16.35
CA SER A 431 5.55 -23.51 -17.23
C SER A 431 5.50 -24.96 -17.73
N VAL A 432 6.65 -25.51 -18.13
CA VAL A 432 6.74 -26.90 -18.59
C VAL A 432 6.43 -27.90 -17.48
N LEU A 433 6.92 -27.65 -16.26
CA LEU A 433 6.74 -28.56 -15.12
C LEU A 433 5.30 -28.53 -14.59
N SER A 434 4.76 -27.32 -14.37
CA SER A 434 3.40 -27.13 -13.84
C SER A 434 2.32 -27.47 -14.86
N GLY A 435 2.61 -27.34 -16.15
CA GLY A 435 1.61 -27.44 -17.21
C GLY A 435 0.77 -26.17 -17.40
N LEU A 436 1.10 -25.09 -16.67
CA LEU A 436 0.47 -23.77 -16.79
C LEU A 436 1.16 -22.94 -17.90
N PRO A 437 0.44 -22.05 -18.60
CA PRO A 437 1.02 -21.23 -19.66
C PRO A 437 2.03 -20.20 -19.10
N GLU A 438 3.01 -19.81 -19.92
CA GLU A 438 3.86 -18.65 -19.63
C GLU A 438 3.05 -17.35 -19.67
N GLY A 439 3.38 -16.41 -18.77
CA GLY A 439 2.76 -15.10 -18.68
C GLY A 439 2.32 -14.73 -17.25
N PRO A 440 1.67 -13.56 -17.10
CA PRO A 440 1.08 -13.13 -15.83
C PRO A 440 0.15 -14.20 -15.23
N SER A 441 0.25 -14.41 -13.92
CA SER A 441 -0.44 -15.49 -13.22
C SER A 441 -0.71 -15.12 -11.76
N PHE A 442 -1.76 -15.71 -11.17
CA PHE A 442 -2.08 -15.63 -9.74
C PHE A 442 -1.62 -16.88 -8.95
N HIS A 443 -0.83 -17.75 -9.58
CA HIS A 443 -0.19 -18.89 -8.94
C HIS A 443 1.07 -18.42 -8.18
N PHE A 444 0.85 -17.72 -7.06
CA PHE A 444 1.85 -16.93 -6.33
C PHE A 444 3.19 -17.63 -6.11
N VAL A 445 3.18 -18.88 -5.63
CA VAL A 445 4.39 -19.67 -5.34
C VAL A 445 5.12 -20.19 -6.58
N LEU A 446 4.47 -20.16 -7.75
CA LEU A 446 5.06 -20.58 -9.03
C LEU A 446 5.59 -19.39 -9.83
N ASN A 447 5.22 -18.16 -9.48
CA ASN A 447 5.70 -16.98 -10.16
C ASN A 447 7.23 -16.87 -10.04
N ASN A 448 7.90 -16.69 -11.18
CA ASN A 448 9.36 -16.58 -11.28
C ASN A 448 9.81 -15.44 -12.21
N LYS A 449 8.88 -14.56 -12.62
CA LYS A 449 9.15 -13.40 -13.45
C LYS A 449 8.20 -12.25 -13.16
N ILE A 450 8.72 -11.03 -13.19
CA ILE A 450 7.94 -9.79 -13.12
C ILE A 450 7.71 -9.32 -14.56
N PHE A 451 6.47 -9.35 -15.03
CA PHE A 451 6.08 -8.94 -16.39
C PHE A 451 5.71 -7.46 -16.48
N LYS A 452 5.23 -6.89 -15.37
CA LYS A 452 4.86 -5.47 -15.23
C LYS A 452 5.07 -5.06 -13.78
N ASP A 453 5.60 -3.87 -13.57
CA ASP A 453 5.51 -3.15 -12.32
C ASP A 453 5.59 -1.65 -12.63
N ASN A 454 4.44 -0.99 -12.61
CA ASN A 454 4.36 0.45 -12.82
C ASN A 454 3.97 1.22 -11.56
N ARG A 455 4.12 0.61 -10.38
CA ARG A 455 3.77 1.23 -9.10
C ARG A 455 4.73 2.40 -8.84
N ILE A 456 4.21 3.48 -8.27
CA ILE A 456 4.94 4.76 -8.18
C ILE A 456 6.06 4.60 -7.14
N PRO A 457 7.34 4.83 -7.48
CA PRO A 457 8.45 4.67 -6.53
C PRO A 457 8.44 5.75 -5.43
N PRO A 458 9.14 5.53 -4.31
CA PRO A 458 9.15 6.44 -3.17
C PRO A 458 10.06 7.66 -3.39
N ARG A 459 9.91 8.65 -2.50
CA ARG A 459 10.85 9.77 -2.38
C ARG A 459 12.28 9.25 -2.20
N GLY A 460 13.24 9.83 -2.92
CA GLY A 460 14.65 9.42 -2.86
C GLY A 460 15.00 8.23 -3.76
N PHE A 461 14.03 7.69 -4.49
CA PHE A 461 14.24 6.64 -5.49
C PHE A 461 15.40 6.94 -6.44
N THR A 462 16.23 5.94 -6.69
CA THR A 462 17.19 5.91 -7.79
C THR A 462 17.11 4.56 -8.50
N ASN A 463 17.33 4.56 -9.81
CA ASN A 463 17.32 3.33 -10.60
C ASN A 463 18.37 2.33 -10.09
N ALA A 464 19.59 2.80 -9.79
CA ALA A 464 20.66 1.95 -9.26
C ALA A 464 20.35 1.39 -7.86
N GLY A 465 19.71 2.18 -6.99
CA GLY A 465 19.28 1.73 -5.67
C GLY A 465 18.26 0.60 -5.79
N PHE A 466 17.22 0.79 -6.61
CA PHE A 466 16.18 -0.23 -6.80
C PHE A 466 16.68 -1.49 -7.50
N GLU A 467 17.63 -1.38 -8.43
CA GLU A 467 18.33 -2.55 -9.02
C GLU A 467 19.05 -3.37 -7.95
N SER A 468 19.67 -2.72 -6.97
CA SER A 468 20.42 -3.41 -5.91
C SER A 468 19.54 -4.25 -4.96
N VAL A 469 18.23 -4.00 -4.95
CA VAL A 469 17.24 -4.71 -4.11
C VAL A 469 16.18 -5.44 -4.95
N GLN A 470 16.40 -5.60 -6.26
CA GLN A 470 15.48 -6.25 -7.20
C GLN A 470 14.06 -5.66 -7.18
N ALA A 471 13.96 -4.34 -7.08
CA ALA A 471 12.68 -3.61 -7.01
C ALA A 471 12.47 -2.67 -8.21
N GLU A 472 13.10 -2.91 -9.35
CA GLU A 472 13.03 -2.05 -10.53
C GLU A 472 11.57 -1.92 -11.06
N PRO A 473 11.18 -0.74 -11.59
CA PRO A 473 9.98 -0.64 -12.42
C PRO A 473 10.12 -1.49 -13.70
N VAL A 474 9.04 -2.12 -14.13
CA VAL A 474 9.01 -2.98 -15.33
C VAL A 474 7.90 -2.52 -16.27
N GLY A 475 8.27 -2.21 -17.52
CA GLY A 475 7.34 -1.70 -18.54
C GLY A 475 7.06 -0.20 -18.45
N ILE A 476 7.73 0.51 -17.54
CA ILE A 476 7.72 1.97 -17.40
C ILE A 476 9.10 2.44 -16.95
N VAL A 477 9.41 3.72 -17.18
CA VAL A 477 10.64 4.37 -16.71
C VAL A 477 10.26 5.52 -15.78
N TYR A 478 10.98 5.61 -14.65
CA TYR A 478 10.96 6.75 -13.75
C TYR A 478 12.38 7.33 -13.69
N GLU A 479 12.51 8.64 -13.78
CA GLU A 479 13.80 9.30 -13.57
C GLU A 479 14.20 9.25 -12.09
N ASP A 480 15.50 9.35 -11.80
CA ASP A 480 15.97 9.41 -10.41
C ASP A 480 15.31 10.60 -9.66
N GLY A 481 14.79 10.33 -8.46
CA GLY A 481 14.02 11.29 -7.65
C GLY A 481 12.55 11.46 -8.06
N GLN A 482 12.10 10.85 -9.16
CA GLN A 482 10.71 10.90 -9.58
C GLN A 482 9.86 9.98 -8.70
N HIS A 483 9.13 10.57 -7.76
CA HIS A 483 8.23 9.90 -6.81
C HIS A 483 6.77 10.25 -7.10
N TRP A 484 6.47 10.50 -8.37
CA TRP A 484 5.14 10.84 -8.87
C TRP A 484 4.93 10.26 -10.28
N HIS A 485 3.69 10.17 -10.72
CA HIS A 485 3.33 9.80 -12.09
C HIS A 485 2.32 10.79 -12.68
N ASP A 486 2.56 11.20 -13.92
CA ASP A 486 1.69 12.11 -14.68
C ASP A 486 0.93 11.32 -15.75
N THR A 487 -0.40 11.38 -15.70
CA THR A 487 -1.29 10.87 -16.74
C THR A 487 -2.00 12.04 -17.43
N TYR A 488 -2.09 11.99 -18.76
CA TYR A 488 -2.73 13.04 -19.56
C TYR A 488 -4.05 12.54 -20.15
N TYR A 489 -5.08 13.38 -20.11
CA TYR A 489 -6.40 13.10 -20.69
C TYR A 489 -6.82 14.25 -21.61
N ASP A 490 -7.40 13.90 -22.76
CA ASP A 490 -8.01 14.89 -23.65
C ASP A 490 -9.25 15.50 -22.98
N ILE A 491 -9.38 16.82 -23.02
CA ILE A 491 -10.54 17.54 -22.48
C ILE A 491 -11.62 17.56 -23.57
N PRO A 492 -12.81 16.96 -23.35
CA PRO A 492 -13.87 16.97 -24.35
C PRO A 492 -14.45 18.37 -24.59
N ASP A 493 -14.87 18.65 -25.82
CA ASP A 493 -15.62 19.87 -26.15
C ASP A 493 -16.85 20.04 -25.26
N GLY A 494 -17.00 21.23 -24.67
CA GLY A 494 -18.10 21.56 -23.77
C GLY A 494 -17.99 20.98 -22.35
N ALA A 495 -16.81 20.46 -21.98
CA ALA A 495 -16.53 20.11 -20.59
C ALA A 495 -16.56 21.36 -19.69
N PHE A 496 -17.35 21.26 -18.63
CA PHE A 496 -17.56 22.33 -17.65
C PHE A 496 -17.17 21.88 -16.25
N LEU A 497 -17.64 20.70 -15.82
CA LEU A 497 -17.21 20.09 -14.56
C LEU A 497 -16.21 18.97 -14.82
N LEU A 498 -15.20 18.93 -13.98
CA LEU A 498 -14.20 17.87 -13.91
C LEU A 498 -14.16 17.32 -12.48
N ALA A 499 -14.27 16.01 -12.33
CA ALA A 499 -13.91 15.30 -11.11
C ALA A 499 -12.77 14.32 -11.38
N VAL A 500 -11.73 14.37 -10.57
CA VAL A 500 -10.58 13.46 -10.60
C VAL A 500 -10.50 12.77 -9.25
N LYS A 501 -10.41 11.44 -9.24
CA LYS A 501 -10.25 10.63 -8.04
C LYS A 501 -9.11 9.64 -8.19
N VAL A 502 -8.45 9.34 -7.09
CA VAL A 502 -7.47 8.25 -6.99
C VAL A 502 -8.03 7.20 -6.05
N TRP A 503 -8.08 5.96 -6.50
CA TRP A 503 -8.67 4.85 -5.76
C TRP A 503 -7.65 3.77 -5.48
N TYR A 504 -7.76 3.10 -4.32
CA TYR A 504 -7.02 1.90 -3.98
C TYR A 504 -7.97 0.72 -3.84
N GLN A 505 -7.57 -0.46 -4.32
CA GLN A 505 -8.29 -1.72 -4.12
C GLN A 505 -7.37 -2.79 -3.52
N THR A 506 -7.84 -3.41 -2.42
CA THR A 506 -7.14 -4.50 -1.70
C THR A 506 -6.99 -5.77 -2.53
N ALA A 507 -8.06 -6.19 -3.19
CA ALA A 507 -8.10 -7.42 -3.98
C ALA A 507 -9.09 -7.19 -5.12
N THR A 508 -8.65 -7.44 -6.35
CA THR A 508 -9.53 -7.31 -7.51
C THR A 508 -10.53 -8.46 -7.58
N LYS A 509 -11.64 -8.24 -8.28
CA LYS A 509 -12.62 -9.29 -8.59
C LYS A 509 -11.97 -10.49 -9.24
N GLU A 510 -11.08 -10.27 -10.21
CA GLU A 510 -10.42 -11.35 -10.96
C GLU A 510 -9.57 -12.23 -10.04
N TYR A 511 -8.92 -11.63 -9.03
CA TYR A 511 -8.15 -12.38 -8.06
C TYR A 511 -9.04 -13.18 -7.09
N ILE A 512 -10.12 -12.57 -6.60
CA ILE A 512 -11.09 -13.25 -5.72
C ILE A 512 -11.78 -14.42 -6.44
N GLU A 513 -12.18 -14.24 -7.70
CA GLU A 513 -12.78 -15.29 -8.52
C GLU A 513 -11.77 -16.39 -8.86
N PHE A 514 -10.50 -16.05 -9.14
CA PHE A 514 -9.43 -17.04 -9.30
C PHE A 514 -9.25 -17.90 -8.04
N LEU A 515 -9.12 -17.29 -6.86
CA LEU A 515 -8.93 -18.02 -5.60
C LEU A 515 -10.10 -18.95 -5.27
N LYS A 516 -11.31 -18.61 -5.74
CA LYS A 516 -12.48 -19.48 -5.64
C LYS A 516 -12.42 -20.61 -6.65
N ASP A 517 -12.27 -20.29 -7.93
CA ASP A 517 -12.49 -21.23 -9.03
C ASP A 517 -11.32 -22.22 -9.19
N GLU A 518 -10.10 -21.82 -8.85
CA GLU A 518 -8.92 -22.69 -8.91
C GLU A 518 -8.74 -23.55 -7.66
N ASN A 519 -9.38 -23.22 -6.53
CA ASN A 519 -9.25 -24.02 -5.33
C ASN A 519 -10.07 -25.31 -5.44
N ILE A 520 -9.38 -26.44 -5.50
CA ILE A 520 -10.01 -27.77 -5.58
C ILE A 520 -9.63 -28.68 -4.39
N THR A 521 -8.89 -28.15 -3.42
CA THR A 521 -8.37 -28.93 -2.29
C THR A 521 -9.20 -28.77 -1.02
N ASN A 522 -9.84 -27.62 -0.83
CA ASN A 522 -10.71 -27.33 0.30
C ASN A 522 -11.73 -26.21 -0.03
N ASP A 523 -12.53 -25.82 0.97
CA ASP A 523 -13.60 -24.82 0.80
C ASP A 523 -13.12 -23.36 1.01
N ALA A 524 -11.82 -23.10 1.18
CA ALA A 524 -11.33 -21.77 1.57
C ALA A 524 -11.62 -20.68 0.52
N GLY A 525 -11.55 -21.03 -0.76
CA GLY A 525 -11.87 -20.14 -1.87
C GLY A 525 -13.36 -19.74 -1.89
N ASP A 526 -14.25 -20.72 -1.71
CA ASP A 526 -15.70 -20.48 -1.61
C ASP A 526 -16.04 -19.63 -0.37
N ILE A 527 -15.43 -19.93 0.78
CA ILE A 527 -15.63 -19.16 2.02
C ILE A 527 -15.20 -17.70 1.82
N LEU A 528 -14.03 -17.46 1.22
CA LEU A 528 -13.55 -16.12 0.91
C LEU A 528 -14.54 -15.39 -0.02
N TYR A 529 -15.00 -16.05 -1.09
CA TYR A 529 -15.90 -15.44 -2.06
C TYR A 529 -17.23 -15.04 -1.42
N GLU A 530 -17.81 -15.88 -0.56
CA GLU A 530 -19.03 -15.55 0.17
C GLU A 530 -18.83 -14.37 1.13
N GLN A 531 -17.68 -14.29 1.81
CA GLN A 531 -17.34 -13.12 2.63
C GLN A 531 -17.15 -11.86 1.79
N TRP A 532 -16.51 -11.97 0.63
CA TRP A 532 -16.37 -10.84 -0.28
C TRP A 532 -17.74 -10.32 -0.74
N LEU A 533 -18.68 -11.21 -1.09
CA LEU A 533 -20.06 -10.83 -1.44
C LEU A 533 -20.81 -10.14 -0.29
N GLN A 534 -20.67 -10.66 0.93
CA GLN A 534 -21.32 -10.09 2.13
C GLN A 534 -20.76 -8.71 2.48
N GLN A 535 -19.52 -8.41 2.09
CA GLN A 535 -18.78 -7.19 2.42
C GLN A 535 -18.79 -6.20 1.24
N ASP A 536 -19.90 -6.16 0.51
CA ASP A 536 -20.11 -5.29 -0.65
C ASP A 536 -18.99 -5.39 -1.70
N LYS A 537 -18.46 -6.60 -1.90
CA LYS A 537 -17.39 -6.91 -2.84
C LYS A 537 -16.09 -6.14 -2.57
N GLY A 538 -15.79 -5.87 -1.30
CA GLY A 538 -14.55 -5.22 -0.88
C GLY A 538 -14.33 -3.90 -1.61
N PRO A 539 -15.18 -2.88 -1.35
CA PRO A 539 -15.19 -1.65 -2.11
C PRO A 539 -13.82 -0.93 -2.07
N PRO A 540 -13.41 -0.28 -3.17
CA PRO A 540 -12.19 0.49 -3.18
C PRO A 540 -12.25 1.69 -2.24
N VAL A 541 -11.07 2.13 -1.81
CA VAL A 541 -10.86 3.25 -0.88
C VAL A 541 -10.42 4.48 -1.67
N LEU A 542 -11.08 5.61 -1.42
CA LEU A 542 -10.70 6.90 -2.00
C LEU A 542 -9.42 7.41 -1.32
N LEU A 543 -8.37 7.61 -2.09
CA LEU A 543 -7.10 8.17 -1.66
C LEU A 543 -7.14 9.70 -1.74
N ASP A 544 -7.46 10.20 -2.92
CA ASP A 544 -7.47 11.63 -3.23
C ASP A 544 -8.63 11.97 -4.15
N GLU A 545 -9.12 13.21 -4.06
CA GLU A 545 -10.15 13.75 -4.95
C GLU A 545 -9.91 15.25 -5.19
N VAL A 546 -10.13 15.66 -6.44
CA VAL A 546 -10.21 17.06 -6.86
C VAL A 546 -11.43 17.22 -7.75
N SER A 547 -12.25 18.24 -7.48
CA SER A 547 -13.36 18.66 -8.35
C SER A 547 -13.16 20.10 -8.75
N LEU A 548 -13.25 20.40 -10.04
CA LEU A 548 -13.00 21.71 -10.64
C LEU A 548 -14.06 22.05 -11.68
N GLU A 549 -14.39 23.33 -11.76
CA GLU A 549 -15.01 23.92 -12.94
C GLU A 549 -13.90 24.28 -13.93
N ILE A 550 -13.87 23.63 -15.09
CA ILE A 550 -12.84 23.80 -16.14
C ILE A 550 -13.38 24.47 -17.40
N GLY A 551 -14.69 24.69 -17.47
CA GLY A 551 -15.34 25.45 -18.54
C GLY A 551 -15.74 26.84 -18.06
N LEU A 552 -15.69 27.80 -18.97
CA LEU A 552 -16.44 29.05 -18.89
C LEU A 552 -17.56 28.93 -19.91
N GLU A 553 -18.80 29.26 -19.54
CA GLU A 553 -19.79 29.55 -20.59
C GLU A 553 -19.22 30.68 -21.48
N PRO A 554 -19.31 30.58 -22.82
CA PRO A 554 -18.79 31.62 -23.69
C PRO A 554 -19.45 32.96 -23.34
N PHE A 555 -18.69 34.04 -23.43
CA PHE A 555 -19.17 35.38 -23.10
C PHE A 555 -18.58 36.42 -24.03
N ILE A 556 -19.09 37.65 -23.95
CA ILE A 556 -18.48 38.83 -24.57
C ILE A 556 -17.87 39.68 -23.45
N ARG A 557 -16.56 39.89 -23.51
CA ARG A 557 -15.83 40.70 -22.52
C ARG A 557 -16.32 42.14 -22.56
N GLY A 558 -16.63 42.64 -21.38
CA GLY A 558 -17.23 43.95 -21.15
C GLY A 558 -18.76 43.94 -21.09
N ASP A 559 -19.46 42.89 -21.51
CA ASP A 559 -20.93 42.77 -21.39
C ASP A 559 -21.34 42.31 -19.98
N ALA A 560 -21.22 43.24 -19.03
CA ALA A 560 -21.48 42.98 -17.62
C ALA A 560 -22.98 42.76 -17.33
N ASN A 561 -23.88 43.25 -18.18
CA ASN A 561 -25.32 43.06 -17.98
C ASN A 561 -25.89 41.83 -18.71
N THR A 562 -25.06 41.11 -19.47
CA THR A 562 -25.36 39.85 -20.16
C THR A 562 -26.46 39.98 -21.24
N ASP A 563 -26.60 41.15 -21.85
CA ASP A 563 -27.63 41.41 -22.87
C ASP A 563 -27.18 41.13 -24.32
N GLY A 564 -25.94 40.66 -24.49
CA GLY A 564 -25.30 40.31 -25.76
C GLY A 564 -24.69 41.50 -26.48
N MET A 565 -24.67 42.70 -25.87
CA MET A 565 -24.13 43.90 -26.49
C MET A 565 -23.31 44.74 -25.50
N LEU A 566 -22.07 45.05 -25.88
CA LEU A 566 -21.27 46.04 -25.14
C LEU A 566 -21.82 47.46 -25.34
N THR A 567 -22.48 48.02 -24.32
CA THR A 567 -23.02 49.39 -24.35
C THR A 567 -22.71 50.17 -23.06
N VAL A 568 -23.32 51.36 -22.91
CA VAL A 568 -23.16 52.17 -21.69
C VAL A 568 -23.85 51.54 -20.46
N SER A 569 -24.75 50.58 -20.66
CA SER A 569 -25.37 49.84 -19.55
C SER A 569 -24.36 48.98 -18.78
N ASP A 570 -23.30 48.50 -19.41
CA ASP A 570 -22.35 47.59 -18.76
C ASP A 570 -21.48 48.28 -17.71
N PRO A 571 -20.83 49.43 -18.01
CA PRO A 571 -20.16 50.21 -16.97
C PRO A 571 -21.11 50.65 -15.86
N VAL A 572 -22.39 50.88 -16.17
CA VAL A 572 -23.41 51.21 -15.16
C VAL A 572 -23.67 50.00 -14.24
N THR A 573 -23.80 48.78 -14.78
CA THR A 573 -23.93 47.55 -14.00
C THR A 573 -22.72 47.34 -13.08
N ILE A 574 -21.51 47.53 -13.59
CA ILE A 574 -20.28 47.42 -12.78
C ILE A 574 -20.27 48.46 -11.64
N LEU A 575 -20.62 49.72 -11.94
CA LEU A 575 -20.70 50.78 -10.93
C LEU A 575 -21.80 50.54 -9.89
N SER A 576 -22.94 50.01 -10.31
CA SER A 576 -24.05 49.61 -9.44
C SER A 576 -23.62 48.54 -8.44
N TRP A 577 -22.90 47.52 -8.91
CA TRP A 577 -22.33 46.49 -8.03
C TRP A 577 -21.28 47.08 -7.08
N LEU A 578 -20.33 47.86 -7.58
CA LEU A 578 -19.24 48.44 -6.78
C LEU A 578 -19.72 49.38 -5.67
N PHE A 579 -20.75 50.19 -5.92
CA PHE A 579 -21.10 51.33 -5.06
C PHE A 579 -22.52 51.31 -4.50
N LEU A 580 -23.44 50.54 -5.09
CA LEU A 580 -24.85 50.54 -4.71
C LEU A 580 -25.30 49.20 -4.10
N GLY A 581 -24.46 48.17 -4.13
CA GLY A 581 -24.75 46.85 -3.56
C GLY A 581 -25.67 46.00 -4.42
N ASP A 582 -25.83 46.35 -5.70
CA ASP A 582 -26.49 45.51 -6.69
C ASP A 582 -25.63 44.27 -7.00
N GLU A 583 -26.18 43.26 -7.67
CA GLU A 583 -25.44 42.06 -8.10
C GLU A 583 -24.88 42.24 -9.52
N VAL A 584 -23.65 41.76 -9.77
CA VAL A 584 -23.01 41.76 -11.11
C VAL A 584 -23.36 40.48 -11.89
N GLY A 585 -24.67 40.21 -12.03
CA GLY A 585 -25.21 39.11 -12.84
C GLY A 585 -24.62 37.71 -12.55
N TYR A 586 -24.80 36.80 -13.51
CA TYR A 586 -24.22 35.45 -13.48
C TYR A 586 -22.93 35.33 -14.28
N CYS A 587 -22.42 36.43 -14.86
CA CYS A 587 -21.15 36.42 -15.61
C CYS A 587 -20.14 37.48 -15.11
N PRO A 588 -19.62 37.38 -13.87
CA PRO A 588 -18.58 38.25 -13.34
C PRO A 588 -17.37 38.44 -14.26
N ILE A 589 -16.95 37.40 -15.00
CA ILE A 589 -15.81 37.50 -15.93
C ILE A 589 -16.08 38.46 -17.10
N ALA A 590 -17.34 38.64 -17.52
CA ALA A 590 -17.69 39.65 -18.52
C ALA A 590 -17.56 41.08 -17.99
N ALA A 591 -17.61 41.27 -16.66
CA ALA A 591 -17.43 42.56 -16.00
C ALA A 591 -15.96 42.94 -15.80
N ASP A 592 -15.02 41.99 -15.97
CA ASP A 592 -13.57 42.25 -16.03
C ASP A 592 -13.20 42.70 -17.45
N GLY A 593 -13.40 43.99 -17.68
CA GLY A 593 -13.28 44.60 -19.00
C GLY A 593 -11.84 44.82 -19.46
N ASN A 594 -10.89 44.89 -18.52
CA ASN A 594 -9.46 45.04 -18.83
C ASN A 594 -8.66 43.73 -18.69
N ASP A 595 -9.31 42.63 -18.27
CA ASP A 595 -8.75 41.29 -18.18
C ASP A 595 -7.57 41.22 -17.19
N ASP A 596 -7.73 41.83 -16.02
CA ASP A 596 -6.70 41.86 -14.96
C ASP A 596 -6.97 40.91 -13.78
N GLY A 597 -8.06 40.15 -13.86
CA GLY A 597 -8.51 39.17 -12.87
C GLY A 597 -9.23 39.80 -11.67
N SER A 598 -9.70 41.05 -11.77
CA SER A 598 -10.32 41.78 -10.66
C SER A 598 -11.33 42.83 -11.11
N ILE A 599 -12.61 42.64 -10.77
CA ILE A 599 -13.66 43.63 -11.08
C ILE A 599 -13.53 44.86 -10.15
N ASN A 600 -13.17 46.00 -10.72
CA ASN A 600 -12.97 47.26 -10.03
C ASN A 600 -13.28 48.49 -10.92
N ILE A 601 -12.92 49.70 -10.45
CA ILE A 601 -13.20 50.94 -11.19
C ILE A 601 -12.40 51.02 -12.51
N SER A 602 -11.29 50.29 -12.61
CA SER A 602 -10.44 50.25 -13.80
C SER A 602 -11.18 49.61 -14.98
N ASP A 603 -12.03 48.61 -14.74
CA ASP A 603 -12.90 48.00 -15.76
C ASP A 603 -13.88 48.99 -16.34
N VAL A 604 -14.55 49.75 -15.47
CA VAL A 604 -15.48 50.83 -15.85
C VAL A 604 -14.78 51.84 -16.75
N ILE A 605 -13.58 52.27 -16.35
CA ILE A 605 -12.77 53.23 -17.10
C ILE A 605 -12.34 52.63 -18.44
N TYR A 606 -11.92 51.37 -18.44
CA TYR A 606 -11.46 50.66 -19.64
C TYR A 606 -12.58 50.54 -20.67
N VAL A 607 -13.75 50.01 -20.27
CA VAL A 607 -14.92 49.83 -21.14
C VAL A 607 -15.43 51.18 -21.68
N LEU A 608 -15.52 52.22 -20.84
CA LEU A 608 -15.93 53.56 -21.30
C LEU A 608 -14.91 54.19 -22.25
N ASN A 609 -13.61 53.99 -22.03
CA ASN A 609 -12.57 54.48 -22.94
C ASN A 609 -12.64 53.78 -24.30
N ALA A 610 -12.83 52.46 -24.31
CA ALA A 610 -13.03 51.67 -25.52
C ALA A 610 -14.25 52.17 -26.32
N PHE A 611 -15.36 52.46 -25.65
CA PHE A 611 -16.61 52.86 -26.29
C PHE A 611 -16.66 54.33 -26.76
N PHE A 612 -16.22 55.29 -25.94
CA PHE A 612 -16.41 56.73 -26.22
C PHE A 612 -15.15 57.47 -26.69
N LEU A 613 -13.97 57.00 -26.30
CA LEU A 613 -12.72 57.77 -26.45
C LEU A 613 -11.74 57.13 -27.44
N GLY A 614 -12.15 56.07 -28.14
CA GLY A 614 -11.33 55.38 -29.13
C GLY A 614 -10.16 54.61 -28.51
N GLY A 615 -10.31 54.15 -27.26
CA GLY A 615 -9.36 53.25 -26.62
C GLY A 615 -9.32 51.87 -27.28
N SER A 616 -8.41 51.01 -26.83
CA SER A 616 -8.37 49.61 -27.27
C SER A 616 -9.68 48.90 -26.92
N PRO A 617 -10.19 48.00 -27.78
CA PRO A 617 -11.33 47.16 -27.42
C PRO A 617 -11.01 46.28 -26.21
N PRO A 618 -12.03 45.73 -25.51
CA PRO A 618 -11.82 44.65 -24.55
C PRO A 618 -10.94 43.55 -25.13
N PRO A 619 -10.00 42.99 -24.35
CA PRO A 619 -9.31 41.78 -24.73
C PRO A 619 -10.31 40.66 -25.10
N PRO A 620 -9.92 39.67 -25.91
CA PRO A 620 -10.84 38.59 -26.24
C PRO A 620 -11.37 37.89 -24.97
N PRO A 621 -12.61 37.37 -25.00
CA PRO A 621 -13.52 37.26 -26.14
C PRO A 621 -14.33 38.56 -26.43
N TYR A 622 -14.06 39.25 -27.54
CA TYR A 622 -14.80 40.41 -28.04
C TYR A 622 -14.44 40.63 -29.52
N PRO A 623 -15.37 41.03 -30.42
CA PRO A 623 -16.79 41.36 -30.18
C PRO A 623 -17.73 40.16 -30.18
N ASP A 624 -17.26 39.00 -30.62
CA ASP A 624 -18.04 37.77 -30.66
C ASP A 624 -17.88 37.02 -29.35
N CYS A 625 -18.89 36.22 -29.02
CA CYS A 625 -18.80 35.27 -27.92
C CYS A 625 -17.63 34.31 -28.10
N GLY A 626 -16.93 34.03 -27.01
CA GLY A 626 -15.85 33.06 -27.02
C GLY A 626 -15.47 32.63 -25.61
N ALA A 627 -14.56 31.65 -25.53
CA ALA A 627 -13.91 31.30 -24.28
C ALA A 627 -12.89 32.38 -23.89
N ASP A 628 -12.60 32.47 -22.60
CA ASP A 628 -11.51 33.31 -22.12
C ASP A 628 -10.14 32.76 -22.55
N PRO A 629 -9.33 33.49 -23.34
CA PRO A 629 -7.96 33.08 -23.66
C PRO A 629 -6.96 33.22 -22.49
N THR A 630 -7.35 33.88 -21.40
CA THR A 630 -6.51 34.26 -20.26
C THR A 630 -7.12 33.73 -18.96
N PRO A 631 -6.75 32.51 -18.55
CA PRO A 631 -7.36 31.87 -17.38
C PRO A 631 -7.12 32.66 -16.08
N ASP A 632 -8.19 33.04 -15.37
CA ASP A 632 -8.15 33.66 -14.05
C ASP A 632 -9.08 32.96 -13.03
N LEU A 633 -9.56 33.64 -11.97
CA LEU A 633 -10.52 33.12 -10.99
C LEU A 633 -11.97 33.63 -11.17
N LEU A 634 -12.22 34.57 -12.08
CA LEU A 634 -13.56 35.07 -12.41
C LEU A 634 -14.26 34.11 -13.36
N ARG A 635 -15.58 33.97 -13.23
CA ARG A 635 -16.33 32.92 -13.94
C ARG A 635 -17.57 33.47 -14.62
N CYS A 636 -18.08 32.68 -15.57
CA CYS A 636 -19.36 32.87 -16.20
C CYS A 636 -20.24 31.65 -15.93
N TYR A 637 -21.32 31.85 -15.18
CA TYR A 637 -22.25 30.81 -14.73
C TYR A 637 -23.50 30.71 -15.62
N ASP A 638 -23.90 31.83 -16.24
CA ASP A 638 -24.99 31.88 -17.23
C ASP A 638 -24.77 33.11 -18.13
N TYR A 639 -24.69 32.88 -19.44
CA TYR A 639 -24.55 33.93 -20.45
C TYR A 639 -25.17 33.50 -21.78
N PRO A 640 -26.21 34.20 -22.26
CA PRO A 640 -26.89 33.83 -23.50
C PRO A 640 -26.14 34.38 -24.71
N CYS A 641 -25.18 33.60 -25.22
CA CYS A 641 -24.50 33.97 -26.46
C CYS A 641 -25.49 34.06 -27.66
N PRO A 642 -25.45 35.16 -28.43
CA PRO A 642 -26.34 35.40 -29.57
C PRO A 642 -26.26 34.39 -30.73
#